data_AF-A0A0W0ST87-F1
#
_entry.id   AF-A0A0W0ST87-F1
#
_cell.length_a   1.000
_cell.length_b   1.000
_cell.length_c   1.000
_cell.angle_alpha   90.00
_cell.angle_beta   90.00
_cell.angle_gamma   90.00
#
_symmetry.space_group_name_H-M   'P 1'
#
loop_
_entity.id
_entity.type
_entity.pdbx_description
1 polymer ?
#
loop_
_entity_poly.entity_id
_entity_poly.type
_entity_poly.pdbx_seq_one_letter_code
_entity_poly.pdbx_strand_id
1 'polypeptide(L)'
;MPSQKANDLEELFTLLELEKSPQKNHFLFLLGTDTVFTEEPTISLKDPTESKSYERGETLSYAAQAVVKILGEEDEVIRTDAPLSYYSPSVDVVNGPTTLGSEVGERIAQGVFLALRAAANGKESLQISAHSRGAVESILVMNELARIKKALTEEPDKALFEILSESPCSYTCTAMKKFFKQTVKDRAESRKELLSRLNQLKINPFLIDPVPGGGFLKIPGVGWYDERFFHQPECNDYELLLYRDERTRCFTPIVPNGMQPSVIPGHHGSGSGNRYNQQLQEVPAEVNDRDTTTIQDLVLCKLFHFFHRTTGIFPPKDYNIDLKHQGLDTVLNNFLKTEETDRYHLMLQHYLAVEKNDEAFRSFSNGSYAYLGAQYTKDKQRFVHFRSHNHGSMSDVAPQVHGGFLNSEHAMLFLRDYIQLDRLTDANPAVLVIAITNALEQTISEMRNKENINPSKLLVLIQSPTGRGIFFNGLSIFVDLISQKYIRNNLSVEENKQLREAIQKPFNVLKEALNLSGDKQLSVANREIIQKCEDFLKNGLKGTIETHYQSIIRQADDLSRRIEFFLAPPERFSITFEDFLSNLDIKDDETGKLRIIKKRLQELTPVNIENVESVLTEALEQIRVDKSLSIDQKAKINAILVNEKTPLQSHFEAHHTTLEEYLSQLEHLFELAKTLRDDSPELNNILAPKSLDIDSKQLNFRCLALIQIGGILLKEKNIDLHVKPEGISASFFEHLKKEAIANGAHFPELEDLIQDWENKQGRISELEQQEQKLSEEIERIKQAKEQEAEQLNDRLKKLRDEVQKLQSQAEQLNDQLQKQNREAEKQRRKIEKLQSQAELDTEWLITKKILPLTNKYLNHLLAEAIELQPQIVNHDINKPLPSCNSEDERTKEAYKKIALKFNAVQTLKQGLENKEAVPFPSKRLENFKESLTRIENDLNLHRDPTWKRYLRTCLAIVGILASGVVFGMAGMVLYSKFADKKVSYFFSQQTQGNEFVEEINQLEASL
;
A
#
# COMPACT_ATOMS: atom_id res chain seq x y z
N MET A 1 -32.55 -35.91 37.84
CA MET A 1 -33.27 -34.64 37.62
C MET A 1 -32.33 -33.73 36.88
N PRO A 2 -32.66 -33.29 35.66
CA PRO A 2 -32.03 -32.10 35.09
C PRO A 2 -32.27 -30.94 36.07
N SER A 3 -31.25 -30.14 36.33
CA SER A 3 -31.47 -28.81 36.89
C SER A 3 -31.98 -27.92 35.76
N GLN A 4 -32.96 -27.06 36.06
CA GLN A 4 -33.38 -25.92 35.23
C GLN A 4 -32.16 -25.31 34.52
N LYS A 5 -32.23 -25.12 33.19
CA LYS A 5 -31.20 -24.43 32.39
C LYS A 5 -30.92 -23.07 33.04
N ALA A 6 -29.76 -22.95 33.68
CA ALA A 6 -29.42 -21.74 34.41
C ALA A 6 -28.89 -20.73 33.41
N ASN A 7 -29.29 -19.47 33.51
CA ASN A 7 -28.74 -18.39 32.67
C ASN A 7 -27.34 -18.02 33.16
N ASP A 8 -26.39 -18.92 32.96
CA ASP A 8 -25.03 -18.86 33.48
C ASP A 8 -24.03 -19.22 32.38
N LEU A 9 -23.02 -18.36 32.20
CA LEU A 9 -21.92 -18.61 31.27
C LEU A 9 -21.06 -19.78 31.71
N GLU A 10 -21.06 -20.15 33.00
CA GLU A 10 -20.33 -21.32 33.47
C GLU A 10 -20.91 -22.64 32.91
N GLU A 11 -22.24 -22.74 32.73
CA GLU A 11 -22.87 -23.88 32.06
C GLU A 11 -22.40 -23.96 30.58
N LEU A 12 -22.45 -22.83 29.87
CA LEU A 12 -22.00 -22.71 28.49
C LEU A 12 -20.55 -23.18 28.30
N PHE A 13 -19.62 -22.70 29.13
CA PHE A 13 -18.22 -23.14 29.04
C PHE A 13 -18.03 -24.60 29.43
N THR A 14 -18.85 -25.14 30.34
CA THR A 14 -18.83 -26.57 30.69
C THR A 14 -19.28 -27.44 29.51
N LEU A 15 -20.29 -27.02 28.73
CA LEU A 15 -20.75 -27.74 27.54
C LEU A 15 -19.69 -27.81 26.42
N LEU A 16 -18.78 -26.83 26.34
CA LEU A 16 -17.68 -26.85 25.37
C LEU A 16 -16.63 -27.92 25.69
N GLU A 17 -16.43 -28.23 26.97
CA GLU A 17 -15.51 -29.27 27.47
C GLU A 17 -16.08 -30.70 27.32
N LEU A 18 -17.38 -30.85 27.06
CA LEU A 18 -18.06 -32.13 26.87
C LEU A 18 -18.06 -32.59 25.40
N GLU A 19 -18.30 -33.89 25.19
CA GLU A 19 -18.55 -34.43 23.85
C GLU A 19 -19.80 -33.78 23.22
N LYS A 20 -19.74 -33.52 21.91
CA LYS A 20 -20.84 -32.89 21.17
C LYS A 20 -22.10 -33.76 21.22
N SER A 21 -23.25 -33.13 21.42
CA SER A 21 -24.56 -33.79 21.40
C SER A 21 -24.76 -34.60 20.09
N PRO A 22 -25.20 -35.88 20.16
CA PRO A 22 -25.46 -36.68 18.96
C PRO A 22 -26.63 -36.13 18.13
N GLN A 23 -27.60 -35.49 18.76
CA GLN A 23 -28.62 -34.71 18.05
C GLN A 23 -28.01 -33.38 17.60
N LYS A 24 -27.88 -33.20 16.27
CA LYS A 24 -27.25 -32.05 15.62
C LYS A 24 -28.14 -30.79 15.58
N ASN A 25 -29.45 -30.94 15.68
CA ASN A 25 -30.40 -29.83 15.51
C ASN A 25 -30.88 -29.29 16.86
N HIS A 26 -31.26 -28.01 16.86
CA HIS A 26 -31.87 -27.31 17.98
C HIS A 26 -33.00 -26.40 17.48
N PHE A 27 -34.07 -26.30 18.26
CA PHE A 27 -35.31 -25.60 17.90
C PHE A 27 -35.65 -24.59 19.00
N LEU A 28 -35.58 -23.30 18.65
CA LEU A 28 -35.80 -22.19 19.55
C LEU A 28 -37.09 -21.46 19.13
N PHE A 29 -38.10 -21.48 19.99
CA PHE A 29 -39.40 -20.85 19.74
C PHE A 29 -39.52 -19.54 20.52
N LEU A 30 -39.85 -18.42 19.86
CA LEU A 30 -40.08 -17.13 20.51
C LEU A 30 -41.54 -16.70 20.30
N LEU A 31 -42.31 -16.70 21.39
CA LEU A 31 -43.75 -16.43 21.34
C LEU A 31 -44.08 -14.93 21.23
N GLY A 32 -45.30 -14.64 20.77
CA GLY A 32 -45.76 -13.28 20.52
C GLY A 32 -46.12 -12.46 21.77
N THR A 33 -46.49 -11.19 21.57
CA THR A 33 -46.89 -10.28 22.67
C THR A 33 -48.00 -10.90 23.52
N ASP A 34 -47.82 -10.89 24.85
CA ASP A 34 -48.70 -11.52 25.85
C ASP A 34 -49.01 -13.02 25.58
N THR A 35 -48.24 -13.69 24.72
CA THR A 35 -48.36 -15.11 24.43
C THR A 35 -47.43 -15.92 25.32
N VAL A 36 -48.00 -16.88 26.06
CA VAL A 36 -47.28 -17.84 26.91
C VAL A 36 -47.44 -19.25 26.36
N PHE A 37 -46.48 -20.13 26.69
CA PHE A 37 -46.54 -21.54 26.31
C PHE A 37 -47.87 -22.17 26.74
N THR A 38 -48.58 -22.71 25.75
CA THR A 38 -49.93 -23.26 25.90
C THR A 38 -49.88 -24.78 25.72
N GLU A 39 -49.86 -25.51 26.85
CA GLU A 39 -49.69 -26.97 26.89
C GLU A 39 -50.89 -27.74 26.31
N GLU A 40 -52.13 -27.26 26.53
CA GLU A 40 -53.37 -27.87 26.03
C GLU A 40 -54.27 -26.81 25.35
N PRO A 41 -55.18 -27.19 24.44
CA PRO A 41 -56.11 -26.25 23.80
C PRO A 41 -57.00 -25.46 24.78
N THR A 42 -57.15 -24.16 24.56
CA THR A 42 -57.86 -23.27 25.50
C THR A 42 -59.37 -23.51 25.57
N ILE A 43 -59.97 -24.24 24.61
CA ILE A 43 -61.42 -24.49 24.54
C ILE A 43 -62.01 -25.12 25.83
N SER A 44 -61.18 -25.76 26.65
CA SER A 44 -61.55 -26.34 27.94
C SER A 44 -61.58 -25.35 29.12
N LEU A 45 -61.04 -24.14 28.95
CA LEU A 45 -60.96 -23.11 29.98
C LEU A 45 -62.35 -22.53 30.31
N LYS A 46 -62.50 -22.07 31.56
CA LYS A 46 -63.79 -21.59 32.08
C LYS A 46 -64.12 -20.15 31.72
N ASP A 47 -63.12 -19.32 31.50
CA ASP A 47 -63.33 -17.94 31.08
C ASP A 47 -63.62 -17.90 29.56
N PRO A 48 -64.76 -17.34 29.11
CA PRO A 48 -65.12 -17.31 27.68
C PRO A 48 -64.22 -16.45 26.79
N THR A 49 -63.36 -15.61 27.38
CA THR A 49 -62.37 -14.81 26.64
C THR A 49 -61.08 -15.61 26.45
N GLU A 50 -60.51 -16.16 27.53
CA GLU A 50 -59.37 -17.09 27.47
C GLU A 50 -59.68 -18.33 26.63
N SER A 51 -60.89 -18.89 26.74
CA SER A 51 -61.23 -20.14 26.04
C SER A 51 -61.15 -20.00 24.52
N LYS A 52 -61.41 -18.79 24.01
CA LYS A 52 -61.40 -18.42 22.60
C LYS A 52 -60.02 -18.06 22.04
N SER A 53 -59.01 -17.85 22.88
CA SER A 53 -57.69 -17.38 22.42
C SER A 53 -57.02 -18.38 21.47
N TYR A 54 -57.03 -19.66 21.81
CA TYR A 54 -56.39 -20.74 21.08
C TYR A 54 -57.20 -22.05 21.17
N GLU A 55 -58.43 -22.07 20.63
CA GLU A 55 -59.37 -23.20 20.76
C GLU A 55 -58.78 -24.57 20.33
N ARG A 56 -57.84 -24.57 19.38
CA ARG A 56 -57.13 -25.76 18.86
C ARG A 56 -55.73 -25.95 19.47
N GLY A 57 -55.26 -25.00 20.28
CA GLY A 57 -53.88 -24.83 20.71
C GLY A 57 -53.16 -23.68 19.98
N GLU A 58 -52.15 -23.12 20.64
CA GLU A 58 -51.26 -22.11 20.04
C GLU A 58 -50.22 -22.82 19.16
N THR A 59 -50.02 -22.33 17.94
CA THR A 59 -49.28 -23.04 16.88
C THR A 59 -47.83 -23.34 17.23
N LEU A 60 -47.09 -22.40 17.83
CA LEU A 60 -45.68 -22.58 18.17
C LEU A 60 -45.49 -23.46 19.41
N SER A 61 -46.35 -23.32 20.41
CA SER A 61 -46.41 -24.17 21.61
C SER A 61 -46.68 -25.63 21.23
N TYR A 62 -47.64 -25.87 20.33
CA TYR A 62 -47.91 -27.21 19.78
C TYR A 62 -46.72 -27.74 18.97
N ALA A 63 -46.13 -26.92 18.11
CA ALA A 63 -44.98 -27.32 17.29
C ALA A 63 -43.77 -27.72 18.15
N ALA A 64 -43.50 -27.01 19.25
CA ALA A 64 -42.45 -27.35 20.19
C ALA A 64 -42.66 -28.73 20.83
N GLN A 65 -43.85 -28.99 21.37
CA GLN A 65 -44.22 -30.30 21.92
C GLN A 65 -44.10 -31.43 20.87
N ALA A 66 -44.57 -31.18 19.65
CA ALA A 66 -44.49 -32.14 18.56
C ALA A 66 -43.05 -32.46 18.16
N VAL A 67 -42.14 -31.46 18.13
CA VAL A 67 -40.71 -31.70 17.90
C VAL A 67 -40.11 -32.56 19.02
N VAL A 68 -40.35 -32.25 20.31
CA VAL A 68 -39.86 -33.08 21.42
C VAL A 68 -40.34 -34.53 21.27
N LYS A 69 -41.64 -34.73 21.01
CA LYS A 69 -42.25 -36.04 20.81
C LYS A 69 -41.60 -36.83 19.66
N ILE A 70 -41.29 -36.17 18.55
CA ILE A 70 -40.64 -36.76 17.37
C ILE A 70 -39.18 -37.12 17.66
N LEU A 71 -38.47 -36.29 18.43
CA LEU A 71 -37.08 -36.54 18.83
C LEU A 71 -36.96 -37.62 19.91
N GLY A 72 -38.05 -37.93 20.63
CA GLY A 72 -38.03 -38.89 21.74
C GLY A 72 -37.29 -38.37 22.97
N GLU A 73 -37.30 -37.05 23.16
CA GLU A 73 -36.67 -36.37 24.28
C GLU A 73 -37.63 -36.22 25.48
N GLU A 74 -37.08 -36.05 26.68
CA GLU A 74 -37.83 -35.64 27.87
C GLU A 74 -37.91 -34.11 27.95
N ASP A 75 -39.08 -33.60 28.33
CA ASP A 75 -39.43 -32.19 28.48
C ASP A 75 -39.73 -31.76 29.92
N GLU A 76 -39.63 -30.45 30.16
CA GLU A 76 -40.02 -29.81 31.43
C GLU A 76 -40.65 -28.43 31.20
N VAL A 77 -41.70 -28.12 31.97
CA VAL A 77 -42.41 -26.83 32.00
C VAL A 77 -41.95 -26.00 33.20
N ILE A 78 -41.29 -24.85 32.97
CA ILE A 78 -40.68 -24.00 34.01
C ILE A 78 -41.57 -22.78 34.34
N ARG A 79 -42.84 -23.02 34.72
CA ARG A 79 -43.84 -21.97 35.05
C ARG A 79 -44.19 -21.03 33.89
N THR A 80 -45.33 -20.35 34.03
CA THR A 80 -45.88 -19.45 32.99
C THR A 80 -45.33 -18.02 33.07
N ASP A 81 -44.65 -17.63 34.14
CA ASP A 81 -44.12 -16.27 34.37
C ASP A 81 -42.62 -16.12 34.01
N ALA A 82 -41.90 -17.22 33.81
CA ALA A 82 -40.49 -17.21 33.43
C ALA A 82 -40.28 -16.84 31.94
N PRO A 83 -39.11 -16.31 31.55
CA PRO A 83 -38.77 -16.09 30.14
C PRO A 83 -38.71 -17.40 29.35
N LEU A 84 -37.98 -18.41 29.85
CA LEU A 84 -37.98 -19.78 29.33
C LEU A 84 -39.07 -20.58 30.05
N SER A 85 -40.03 -21.12 29.30
CA SER A 85 -41.25 -21.73 29.85
C SER A 85 -41.41 -23.23 29.56
N TYR A 86 -40.85 -23.71 28.45
CA TYR A 86 -40.83 -25.13 28.08
C TYR A 86 -39.50 -25.48 27.43
N TYR A 87 -38.93 -26.64 27.77
CA TYR A 87 -37.66 -27.07 27.19
C TYR A 87 -37.42 -28.58 27.19
N SER A 88 -36.50 -29.00 26.32
CA SER A 88 -35.87 -30.32 26.25
C SER A 88 -34.35 -30.15 25.96
N PRO A 89 -33.55 -31.23 25.77
CA PRO A 89 -32.17 -31.13 25.28
C PRO A 89 -32.00 -30.40 23.94
N SER A 90 -33.00 -30.46 23.05
CA SER A 90 -32.96 -29.88 21.70
C SER A 90 -34.06 -28.85 21.39
N VAL A 91 -35.01 -28.62 22.30
CA VAL A 91 -36.09 -27.64 22.16
C VAL A 91 -36.05 -26.62 23.30
N ASP A 92 -36.33 -25.36 23.01
CA ASP A 92 -36.52 -24.29 23.98
C ASP A 92 -37.66 -23.36 23.53
N VAL A 93 -38.57 -23.00 24.42
CA VAL A 93 -39.67 -22.05 24.18
C VAL A 93 -39.54 -20.86 25.13
N VAL A 94 -39.44 -19.68 24.53
CA VAL A 94 -39.38 -18.40 25.22
C VAL A 94 -40.75 -17.73 25.14
N ASN A 95 -41.37 -17.49 26.31
CA ASN A 95 -42.60 -16.72 26.43
C ASN A 95 -42.39 -15.30 25.90
N GLY A 96 -43.42 -14.71 25.30
CA GLY A 96 -43.31 -13.36 24.77
C GLY A 96 -43.16 -12.27 25.85
N PRO A 97 -42.89 -11.03 25.43
CA PRO A 97 -42.95 -9.85 26.29
C PRO A 97 -44.41 -9.44 26.54
N THR A 98 -44.65 -8.68 27.60
CA THR A 98 -45.99 -8.11 27.86
C THR A 98 -46.36 -7.03 26.84
N THR A 99 -47.63 -6.61 26.71
CA THR A 99 -48.03 -5.44 25.89
C THR A 99 -47.13 -4.21 26.11
N LEU A 100 -46.64 -3.97 27.34
CA LEU A 100 -45.77 -2.83 27.67
C LEU A 100 -44.32 -2.99 27.21
N GLY A 101 -43.91 -4.15 26.71
CA GLY A 101 -42.59 -4.37 26.10
C GLY A 101 -41.42 -4.19 27.07
N SER A 102 -41.65 -4.19 28.39
CA SER A 102 -40.58 -4.02 29.38
C SER A 102 -39.55 -5.14 29.34
N GLU A 103 -39.96 -6.32 28.88
CA GLU A 103 -39.19 -7.57 28.94
C GLU A 103 -38.44 -7.87 27.62
N VAL A 104 -38.56 -7.07 26.56
CA VAL A 104 -38.01 -7.42 25.22
C VAL A 104 -36.50 -7.69 25.25
N GLY A 105 -35.74 -6.87 25.98
CA GLY A 105 -34.31 -7.09 26.19
C GLY A 105 -34.01 -8.40 26.91
N GLU A 106 -34.88 -8.81 27.84
CA GLU A 106 -34.76 -10.09 28.56
C GLU A 106 -35.02 -11.28 27.66
N ARG A 107 -35.99 -11.18 26.73
CA ARG A 107 -36.28 -12.23 25.74
C ARG A 107 -35.15 -12.38 24.73
N ILE A 108 -34.58 -11.27 24.26
CA ILE A 108 -33.40 -11.28 23.38
C ILE A 108 -32.19 -11.89 24.10
N ALA A 109 -31.90 -11.47 25.34
CA ALA A 109 -30.81 -12.04 26.13
C ALA A 109 -30.98 -13.55 26.38
N GLN A 110 -32.20 -13.99 26.68
CA GLN A 110 -32.55 -15.41 26.80
C GLN A 110 -32.33 -16.16 25.47
N GLY A 111 -32.83 -15.62 24.35
CA GLY A 111 -32.68 -16.23 23.02
C GLY A 111 -31.23 -16.34 22.57
N VAL A 112 -30.41 -15.30 22.78
CA VAL A 112 -28.97 -15.33 22.51
C VAL A 112 -28.28 -16.39 23.37
N PHE A 113 -28.57 -16.46 24.67
CA PHE A 113 -27.97 -17.48 25.54
C PHE A 113 -28.33 -18.90 25.10
N LEU A 114 -29.58 -19.16 24.75
CA LEU A 114 -30.02 -20.48 24.28
C LEU A 114 -29.35 -20.87 22.95
N ALA A 115 -29.20 -19.91 22.02
CA ALA A 115 -28.45 -20.12 20.78
C ALA A 115 -26.95 -20.37 21.01
N LEU A 116 -26.29 -19.61 21.88
CA LEU A 116 -24.89 -19.83 22.28
C LEU A 116 -24.72 -21.18 22.99
N ARG A 117 -25.68 -21.56 23.85
CA ARG A 117 -25.73 -22.85 24.55
C ARG A 117 -25.94 -24.01 23.58
N ALA A 118 -26.74 -23.84 22.53
CA ALA A 118 -26.89 -24.81 21.45
C ALA A 118 -25.56 -25.00 20.69
N ALA A 119 -24.91 -23.92 20.27
CA ALA A 119 -23.57 -23.98 19.67
C ALA A 119 -22.57 -24.66 20.61
N ALA A 120 -22.55 -24.29 21.89
CA ALA A 120 -21.70 -24.88 22.91
C ALA A 120 -21.94 -26.38 23.10
N ASN A 121 -23.19 -26.85 23.04
CA ASN A 121 -23.55 -28.27 23.08
C ASN A 121 -23.22 -29.03 21.77
N GLY A 122 -22.60 -28.37 20.78
CA GLY A 122 -22.16 -29.00 19.53
C GLY A 122 -23.26 -29.13 18.47
N LYS A 123 -24.34 -28.37 18.57
CA LYS A 123 -25.39 -28.32 17.55
C LYS A 123 -24.85 -27.68 16.26
N GLU A 124 -25.25 -28.24 15.12
CA GLU A 124 -24.86 -27.79 13.77
C GLU A 124 -25.97 -26.97 13.08
N SER A 125 -27.19 -26.99 13.62
CA SER A 125 -28.34 -26.27 13.07
C SER A 125 -29.23 -25.71 14.18
N LEU A 126 -29.59 -24.44 14.06
CA LEU A 126 -30.53 -23.70 14.89
C LEU A 126 -31.74 -23.29 14.03
N GLN A 127 -32.90 -23.85 14.35
CA GLN A 127 -34.19 -23.42 13.81
C GLN A 127 -34.77 -22.38 14.78
N ILE A 128 -35.13 -21.20 14.28
CA ILE A 128 -35.75 -20.15 15.11
C ILE A 128 -37.18 -19.93 14.61
N SER A 129 -38.20 -20.26 15.40
CA SER A 129 -39.60 -20.17 14.97
C SER A 129 -40.36 -19.20 15.86
N ALA A 130 -40.88 -18.13 15.28
CA ALA A 130 -41.29 -16.99 16.08
C ALA A 130 -42.47 -16.21 15.50
N HIS A 131 -43.24 -15.56 16.37
CA HIS A 131 -44.41 -14.76 16.01
C HIS A 131 -44.38 -13.37 16.63
N SER A 132 -44.96 -12.36 15.96
CA SER A 132 -45.19 -11.03 16.54
C SER A 132 -43.90 -10.38 17.03
N ARG A 133 -43.88 -9.83 18.26
CA ARG A 133 -42.66 -9.32 18.90
C ARG A 133 -41.57 -10.38 19.04
N GLY A 134 -41.91 -11.65 19.31
CA GLY A 134 -40.94 -12.75 19.34
C GLY A 134 -40.18 -12.90 18.01
N ALA A 135 -40.82 -12.61 16.87
CA ALA A 135 -40.15 -12.61 15.56
C ALA A 135 -39.23 -11.40 15.35
N VAL A 136 -39.52 -10.25 15.97
CA VAL A 136 -38.61 -9.09 16.03
C VAL A 136 -37.42 -9.36 16.96
N GLU A 137 -37.68 -9.94 18.13
CA GLU A 137 -36.65 -10.40 19.06
C GLU A 137 -35.73 -11.41 18.39
N SER A 138 -36.28 -12.33 17.58
CA SER A 138 -35.52 -13.29 16.76
C SER A 138 -34.59 -12.62 15.74
N ILE A 139 -35.04 -11.55 15.08
CA ILE A 139 -34.19 -10.74 14.17
C ILE A 139 -33.01 -10.15 14.95
N LEU A 140 -33.24 -9.62 16.17
CA LEU A 140 -32.15 -9.13 17.00
C LEU A 140 -31.26 -10.23 17.59
N VAL A 141 -31.79 -11.42 17.90
CA VAL A 141 -30.98 -12.58 18.31
C VAL A 141 -29.98 -12.94 17.19
N MET A 142 -30.42 -12.97 15.92
CA MET A 142 -29.52 -13.22 14.79
C MET A 142 -28.44 -12.13 14.65
N ASN A 143 -28.82 -10.86 14.77
CA ASN A 143 -27.87 -9.74 14.70
C ASN A 143 -26.89 -9.71 15.88
N GLU A 144 -27.32 -10.09 17.09
CA GLU A 144 -26.42 -10.27 18.24
C GLU A 144 -25.46 -11.45 18.02
N LEU A 145 -25.92 -12.59 17.48
CA LEU A 145 -25.03 -13.72 17.17
C LEU A 145 -23.97 -13.35 16.12
N ALA A 146 -24.34 -12.59 15.09
CA ALA A 146 -23.40 -12.04 14.12
C ALA A 146 -22.36 -11.09 14.78
N ARG A 147 -22.82 -10.15 15.62
CA ARG A 147 -21.97 -9.25 16.40
C ARG A 147 -21.01 -10.00 17.33
N ILE A 148 -21.49 -11.03 18.02
CA ILE A 148 -20.69 -11.87 18.93
C ILE A 148 -19.64 -12.67 18.15
N LYS A 149 -19.99 -13.26 16.99
CA LYS A 149 -19.02 -13.92 16.11
C LYS A 149 -17.92 -12.96 15.65
N LYS A 150 -18.29 -11.73 15.25
CA LYS A 150 -17.34 -10.68 14.85
C LYS A 150 -16.41 -10.30 16.00
N ALA A 151 -16.96 -9.97 17.17
CA ALA A 151 -16.19 -9.60 18.35
C ALA A 151 -15.25 -10.73 18.84
N LEU A 152 -15.70 -11.99 18.84
CA LEU A 152 -14.84 -13.15 19.16
C LEU A 152 -13.71 -13.38 18.14
N THR A 153 -13.86 -12.86 16.91
CA THR A 153 -12.85 -12.94 15.84
C THR A 153 -11.84 -11.81 15.92
N GLU A 154 -12.31 -10.57 16.17
CA GLU A 154 -11.50 -9.35 16.17
C GLU A 154 -10.84 -9.07 17.53
N GLU A 155 -11.52 -9.42 18.64
CA GLU A 155 -11.08 -9.20 20.02
C GLU A 155 -11.00 -10.54 20.81
N PRO A 156 -10.18 -11.53 20.39
CA PRO A 156 -10.19 -12.89 20.96
C PRO A 156 -9.82 -12.97 22.45
N ASP A 157 -9.09 -11.96 22.96
CA ASP A 157 -8.69 -11.86 24.37
C ASP A 157 -9.80 -11.33 25.29
N LYS A 158 -10.82 -10.66 24.73
CA LYS A 158 -11.95 -10.05 25.46
C LYS A 158 -12.87 -11.13 26.06
N ALA A 159 -13.39 -10.90 27.25
CA ALA A 159 -14.27 -11.88 27.90
C ALA A 159 -15.64 -11.93 27.20
N LEU A 160 -16.27 -13.11 27.12
CA LEU A 160 -17.59 -13.26 26.54
C LEU A 160 -18.64 -12.43 27.30
N PHE A 161 -18.50 -12.31 28.62
CA PHE A 161 -19.35 -11.44 29.44
C PHE A 161 -19.26 -9.96 29.02
N GLU A 162 -18.06 -9.48 28.66
CA GLU A 162 -17.84 -8.10 28.20
C GLU A 162 -18.47 -7.90 26.81
N ILE A 163 -18.20 -8.83 25.88
CA ILE A 163 -18.82 -8.83 24.53
C ILE A 163 -20.36 -8.81 24.61
N LEU A 164 -20.97 -9.61 25.49
CA LEU A 164 -22.43 -9.62 25.70
C LEU A 164 -22.92 -8.30 26.32
N SER A 165 -22.14 -7.72 27.24
CA SER A 165 -22.42 -6.45 27.91
C SER A 165 -22.32 -5.20 27.00
N GLU A 166 -21.79 -5.37 25.79
CA GLU A 166 -21.62 -4.33 24.75
C GLU A 166 -22.64 -4.44 23.61
N SER A 167 -23.82 -5.04 23.84
CA SER A 167 -24.93 -4.91 22.89
C SER A 167 -25.26 -3.42 22.67
N PRO A 168 -25.42 -2.95 21.41
CA PRO A 168 -25.67 -1.53 21.12
C PRO A 168 -27.05 -1.07 21.59
N CYS A 169 -28.01 -1.99 21.75
CA CYS A 169 -29.34 -1.68 22.25
C CYS A 169 -29.35 -1.66 23.78
N SER A 170 -29.77 -0.53 24.36
CA SER A 170 -29.81 -0.34 25.82
C SER A 170 -30.66 -1.38 26.56
N TYR A 171 -31.77 -1.83 25.95
CA TYR A 171 -32.64 -2.89 26.46
C TYR A 171 -31.89 -4.21 26.61
N THR A 172 -31.26 -4.66 25.51
CA THR A 172 -30.50 -5.91 25.45
C THR A 172 -29.24 -5.82 26.31
N CYS A 173 -28.49 -4.72 26.26
CA CYS A 173 -27.32 -4.46 27.10
C CYS A 173 -27.64 -4.57 28.60
N THR A 174 -28.73 -3.93 29.04
CA THR A 174 -29.18 -3.98 30.44
C THR A 174 -29.60 -5.38 30.85
N ALA A 175 -30.29 -6.10 29.96
CA ALA A 175 -30.64 -7.50 30.18
C ALA A 175 -29.40 -8.40 30.26
N MET A 176 -28.46 -8.32 29.31
CA MET A 176 -27.21 -9.11 29.32
C MET A 176 -26.44 -8.95 30.64
N LYS A 177 -26.31 -7.70 31.13
CA LYS A 177 -25.67 -7.38 32.43
C LYS A 177 -26.44 -7.88 33.65
N LYS A 178 -27.76 -8.06 33.54
CA LYS A 178 -28.64 -8.61 34.59
C LYS A 178 -28.65 -10.14 34.60
N PHE A 179 -28.65 -10.75 33.42
CA PHE A 179 -28.74 -12.21 33.23
C PHE A 179 -27.41 -12.90 33.53
N PHE A 180 -26.29 -12.39 33.01
CA PHE A 180 -25.00 -13.06 33.06
C PHE A 180 -24.06 -12.49 34.12
N LYS A 181 -23.04 -13.27 34.46
CA LYS A 181 -21.91 -12.87 35.31
C LYS A 181 -20.61 -13.37 34.68
N GLN A 182 -19.53 -12.67 34.94
CA GLN A 182 -18.19 -13.13 34.58
C GLN A 182 -17.84 -14.42 35.35
N THR A 183 -17.24 -15.40 34.68
CA THR A 183 -16.85 -16.70 35.25
C THR A 183 -15.39 -17.04 34.96
N VAL A 184 -14.75 -17.79 35.85
CA VAL A 184 -13.35 -18.26 35.71
C VAL A 184 -13.17 -19.36 34.65
N LYS A 185 -14.27 -19.88 34.08
CA LYS A 185 -14.23 -20.80 32.93
C LYS A 185 -14.13 -20.08 31.57
N ASP A 186 -14.26 -18.76 31.54
CA ASP A 186 -14.07 -17.95 30.34
C ASP A 186 -12.58 -17.85 29.99
N ARG A 187 -12.11 -18.79 29.14
CA ARG A 187 -10.72 -18.91 28.70
C ARG A 187 -10.63 -18.72 27.18
N ALA A 188 -9.48 -18.26 26.70
CA ALA A 188 -9.23 -18.00 25.28
C ALA A 188 -9.46 -19.26 24.41
N GLU A 189 -9.08 -20.44 24.90
CA GLU A 189 -9.32 -21.72 24.22
C GLU A 189 -10.82 -22.03 24.11
N SER A 190 -11.58 -21.81 25.18
CA SER A 190 -13.03 -22.03 25.20
C SER A 190 -13.76 -21.05 24.29
N ARG A 191 -13.36 -19.77 24.27
CA ARG A 191 -13.88 -18.77 23.33
C ARG A 191 -13.57 -19.12 21.87
N LYS A 192 -12.38 -19.65 21.58
CA LYS A 192 -11.99 -20.11 20.25
C LYS A 192 -12.81 -21.33 19.79
N GLU A 193 -13.08 -22.28 20.68
CA GLU A 193 -13.95 -23.43 20.38
C GLU A 193 -15.41 -22.99 20.19
N LEU A 194 -15.91 -22.05 21.02
CA LEU A 194 -17.24 -21.45 20.83
C LEU A 194 -17.37 -20.78 19.46
N LEU A 195 -16.39 -19.95 19.07
CA LEU A 195 -16.34 -19.32 17.75
C LEU A 195 -16.30 -20.38 16.62
N SER A 196 -15.56 -21.47 16.80
CA SER A 196 -15.53 -22.58 15.83
C SER A 196 -16.90 -23.24 15.67
N ARG A 197 -17.62 -23.51 16.78
CA ARG A 197 -18.98 -24.07 16.75
C ARG A 197 -19.99 -23.07 16.18
N LEU A 198 -19.89 -21.77 16.50
CA LEU A 198 -20.74 -20.72 15.93
C LEU A 198 -20.55 -20.52 14.43
N ASN A 199 -19.33 -20.67 13.92
CA ASN A 199 -19.05 -20.61 12.47
C ASN A 199 -19.54 -21.85 11.71
N GLN A 200 -19.84 -22.96 12.41
CA GLN A 200 -20.45 -24.17 11.85
C GLN A 200 -21.98 -24.19 11.98
N LEU A 201 -22.54 -23.41 12.90
CA LEU A 201 -23.98 -23.38 13.19
C LEU A 201 -24.76 -22.73 12.04
N LYS A 202 -25.64 -23.50 11.40
CA LYS A 202 -26.61 -22.97 10.43
C LYS A 202 -27.80 -22.36 11.16
N ILE A 203 -28.15 -21.11 10.86
CA ILE A 203 -29.28 -20.41 11.47
C ILE A 203 -30.40 -20.30 10.43
N ASN A 204 -31.60 -20.79 10.77
CA ASN A 204 -32.73 -20.86 9.84
C ASN A 204 -34.02 -20.33 10.52
N PRO A 205 -34.40 -19.06 10.31
CA PRO A 205 -35.59 -18.49 10.94
C PRO A 205 -36.88 -18.71 10.13
N PHE A 206 -37.96 -19.08 10.83
CA PHE A 206 -39.34 -19.06 10.37
C PHE A 206 -40.10 -17.98 11.15
N LEU A 207 -40.31 -16.82 10.51
CA LEU A 207 -40.83 -15.60 11.14
C LEU A 207 -42.27 -15.35 10.72
N ILE A 208 -43.18 -15.24 11.70
CA ILE A 208 -44.59 -14.99 11.49
C ILE A 208 -44.91 -13.56 11.94
N ASP A 209 -45.18 -12.70 10.97
CA ASP A 209 -45.68 -11.33 11.14
C ASP A 209 -44.91 -10.50 12.20
N PRO A 210 -43.60 -10.27 11.99
CA PRO A 210 -42.74 -9.58 12.96
C PRO A 210 -43.21 -8.14 13.17
N VAL A 211 -43.73 -7.85 14.36
CA VAL A 211 -44.32 -6.56 14.73
C VAL A 211 -43.60 -6.04 15.99
N PRO A 212 -42.87 -4.91 15.93
CA PRO A 212 -42.18 -4.35 17.11
C PRO A 212 -43.15 -3.70 18.10
N GLY A 213 -44.42 -3.54 17.73
CA GLY A 213 -45.36 -2.63 18.35
C GLY A 213 -45.25 -1.24 17.71
N GLY A 214 -45.88 -0.23 18.32
CA GLY A 214 -45.90 1.11 17.75
C GLY A 214 -46.36 2.17 18.73
N GLY A 215 -46.24 3.43 18.31
CA GLY A 215 -46.60 4.59 19.13
C GLY A 215 -48.09 4.88 19.23
N PHE A 216 -48.96 3.88 19.47
CA PHE A 216 -50.38 4.20 19.72
C PHE A 216 -50.55 4.91 21.06
N LEU A 217 -51.20 6.08 21.02
CA LEU A 217 -51.16 7.11 22.07
C LEU A 217 -49.73 7.47 22.52
N LYS A 218 -48.71 7.07 21.72
CA LYS A 218 -47.26 7.14 21.93
C LYS A 218 -46.73 6.56 23.26
N ILE A 219 -47.49 5.70 23.94
CA ILE A 219 -47.13 5.12 25.24
C ILE A 219 -45.71 4.51 25.18
N PRO A 220 -44.78 4.92 26.07
CA PRO A 220 -43.42 4.39 26.07
C PRO A 220 -43.43 2.90 26.41
N GLY A 221 -42.69 2.11 25.63
CA GLY A 221 -42.61 0.64 25.75
C GLY A 221 -43.62 -0.14 24.89
N VAL A 222 -44.76 0.45 24.52
CA VAL A 222 -45.75 -0.21 23.63
C VAL A 222 -45.24 -0.29 22.18
N GLY A 223 -44.37 0.63 21.78
CA GLY A 223 -43.45 0.49 20.67
C GLY A 223 -42.02 0.73 21.15
N TRP A 224 -41.07 0.03 20.54
CA TRP A 224 -39.64 0.25 20.70
C TRP A 224 -38.99 0.25 19.32
N TYR A 225 -37.82 0.86 19.22
CA TYR A 225 -37.06 1.01 17.98
C TYR A 225 -35.64 0.47 18.17
N ASP A 226 -35.17 -0.24 17.17
CA ASP A 226 -33.78 -0.65 17.01
C ASP A 226 -33.52 -0.66 15.49
N GLU A 227 -32.52 0.10 15.03
CA GLU A 227 -32.17 0.21 13.60
C GLU A 227 -31.96 -1.17 12.94
N ARG A 228 -31.46 -2.13 13.74
CA ARG A 228 -31.11 -3.49 13.31
C ARG A 228 -32.34 -4.34 12.99
N PHE A 229 -33.55 -3.88 13.26
CA PHE A 229 -34.80 -4.44 12.69
C PHE A 229 -34.76 -4.51 11.16
N PHE A 230 -34.03 -3.57 10.53
CA PHE A 230 -33.98 -3.43 9.08
C PHE A 230 -32.68 -3.95 8.47
N HIS A 231 -31.66 -4.24 9.27
CA HIS A 231 -30.40 -4.81 8.80
C HIS A 231 -30.65 -6.23 8.24
N GLN A 232 -29.81 -6.66 7.29
CA GLN A 232 -29.90 -8.02 6.74
C GLN A 232 -29.41 -9.03 7.79
N PRO A 233 -30.27 -9.94 8.29
CA PRO A 233 -29.85 -10.90 9.32
C PRO A 233 -28.94 -11.99 8.72
N GLU A 234 -27.91 -12.41 9.46
CA GLU A 234 -27.11 -13.59 9.10
C GLU A 234 -27.92 -14.88 9.29
N CYS A 235 -28.45 -15.43 8.21
CA CYS A 235 -29.14 -16.73 8.17
C CYS A 235 -28.82 -17.51 6.90
N ASN A 236 -29.05 -18.83 6.92
CA ASN A 236 -28.72 -19.75 5.82
C ASN A 236 -29.92 -20.05 4.90
N ASP A 237 -31.11 -20.13 5.46
CA ASP A 237 -32.40 -20.29 4.80
C ASP A 237 -33.45 -19.62 5.69
N TYR A 238 -34.52 -19.05 5.13
CA TYR A 238 -35.55 -18.37 5.92
C TYR A 238 -36.95 -18.54 5.33
N GLU A 239 -37.94 -18.37 6.19
CA GLU A 239 -39.31 -18.11 5.78
C GLU A 239 -39.88 -16.93 6.58
N LEU A 240 -40.57 -16.02 5.89
CA LEU A 240 -41.18 -14.83 6.46
C LEU A 240 -42.62 -14.73 5.99
N LEU A 241 -43.57 -14.77 6.91
CA LEU A 241 -45.01 -14.67 6.64
C LEU A 241 -45.56 -13.32 7.09
N LEU A 242 -46.43 -12.69 6.31
CA LEU A 242 -47.15 -11.46 6.69
C LEU A 242 -48.66 -11.60 6.52
N TYR A 243 -49.44 -11.11 7.47
CA TYR A 243 -50.90 -11.15 7.40
C TYR A 243 -51.49 -9.99 6.57
N ARG A 244 -52.32 -10.34 5.59
CA ARG A 244 -52.93 -9.42 4.62
C ARG A 244 -54.00 -8.51 5.24
N ASP A 245 -54.80 -9.02 6.16
CA ASP A 245 -56.08 -8.41 6.57
C ASP A 245 -56.02 -7.72 7.95
N GLU A 246 -54.86 -7.72 8.61
CA GLU A 246 -54.64 -6.92 9.82
C GLU A 246 -54.67 -5.41 9.51
N ARG A 247 -55.34 -4.63 10.35
CA ARG A 247 -55.55 -3.18 10.20
C ARG A 247 -55.36 -2.40 11.50
N THR A 248 -55.03 -3.04 12.61
CA THR A 248 -54.88 -2.40 13.91
C THR A 248 -53.63 -1.53 13.98
N ARG A 249 -53.73 -0.34 14.61
CA ARG A 249 -52.58 0.49 14.97
C ARG A 249 -51.57 -0.27 15.82
N CYS A 250 -50.29 0.03 15.66
CA CYS A 250 -49.14 -0.72 16.20
C CYS A 250 -48.83 -2.08 15.55
N PHE A 251 -49.69 -2.61 14.68
CA PHE A 251 -49.43 -3.85 13.96
C PHE A 251 -48.89 -3.59 12.55
N THR A 252 -48.00 -2.60 12.41
CA THR A 252 -47.17 -2.43 11.21
C THR A 252 -45.99 -3.41 11.29
N PRO A 253 -45.89 -4.43 10.44
CA PRO A 253 -44.81 -5.39 10.52
C PRO A 253 -43.53 -4.85 9.87
N ILE A 254 -42.39 -5.41 10.26
CA ILE A 254 -41.07 -5.11 9.69
C ILE A 254 -40.70 -6.13 8.61
N VAL A 255 -39.96 -5.69 7.59
CA VAL A 255 -39.32 -6.57 6.61
C VAL A 255 -37.84 -6.20 6.53
N PRO A 256 -36.94 -7.04 7.08
CA PRO A 256 -35.50 -6.80 7.03
C PRO A 256 -34.94 -6.72 5.61
N ASN A 257 -33.77 -6.11 5.46
CA ASN A 257 -33.00 -6.19 4.22
C ASN A 257 -32.66 -7.65 3.87
N GLY A 258 -32.55 -7.94 2.57
CA GLY A 258 -32.34 -9.30 2.04
C GLY A 258 -33.56 -10.25 2.13
N MET A 259 -34.51 -10.02 3.03
CA MET A 259 -35.69 -10.88 3.20
C MET A 259 -36.85 -10.48 2.28
N GLN A 260 -37.64 -11.47 1.81
CA GLN A 260 -38.88 -11.27 1.06
C GLN A 260 -40.03 -12.06 1.71
N PRO A 261 -41.17 -11.42 2.04
CA PRO A 261 -42.27 -12.07 2.72
C PRO A 261 -43.24 -12.78 1.78
N SER A 262 -43.80 -13.90 2.23
CA SER A 262 -45.03 -14.49 1.68
C SER A 262 -46.24 -13.91 2.42
N VAL A 263 -47.11 -13.22 1.69
CA VAL A 263 -48.36 -12.70 2.27
C VAL A 263 -49.40 -13.83 2.38
N ILE A 264 -50.15 -13.86 3.48
CA ILE A 264 -51.22 -14.83 3.73
C ILE A 264 -52.50 -14.14 4.26
N PRO A 265 -53.70 -14.67 3.99
CA PRO A 265 -54.96 -14.13 4.54
C PRO A 265 -55.01 -14.14 6.07
N GLY A 266 -55.85 -13.28 6.64
CA GLY A 266 -56.11 -13.20 8.07
C GLY A 266 -55.52 -11.97 8.75
N HIS A 267 -55.73 -11.90 10.07
CA HIS A 267 -55.19 -10.85 10.95
C HIS A 267 -54.00 -11.38 11.76
N HIS A 268 -53.41 -10.54 12.61
CA HIS A 268 -52.15 -10.82 13.29
C HIS A 268 -52.11 -12.15 14.07
N GLY A 269 -53.23 -12.59 14.64
CA GLY A 269 -53.31 -13.84 15.42
C GLY A 269 -53.78 -15.07 14.64
N SER A 270 -54.15 -14.96 13.37
CA SER A 270 -54.90 -16.02 12.68
C SER A 270 -54.14 -17.33 12.52
N GLY A 271 -52.89 -17.31 12.06
CA GLY A 271 -52.05 -18.52 11.95
C GLY A 271 -51.46 -19.02 13.27
N SER A 272 -51.55 -18.23 14.36
CA SER A 272 -51.17 -18.64 15.71
C SER A 272 -52.31 -19.36 16.45
N GLY A 273 -53.52 -19.40 15.88
CA GLY A 273 -54.69 -20.14 16.39
C GLY A 273 -55.95 -19.32 16.68
N ASN A 274 -55.91 -17.99 16.50
CA ASN A 274 -57.11 -17.17 16.70
C ASN A 274 -58.03 -17.19 15.46
N ARG A 275 -59.08 -18.01 15.53
CA ARG A 275 -60.13 -18.13 14.52
C ARG A 275 -61.08 -16.92 14.40
N TYR A 276 -61.13 -16.06 15.40
CA TYR A 276 -62.06 -14.95 15.50
C TYR A 276 -61.49 -13.67 14.88
N ASN A 277 -62.26 -12.58 14.86
CA ASN A 277 -61.67 -11.27 14.63
C ASN A 277 -60.82 -10.79 15.83
N GLN A 278 -60.18 -9.63 15.70
CA GLN A 278 -59.34 -9.01 16.74
C GLN A 278 -60.08 -8.65 18.05
N GLN A 279 -61.41 -8.85 18.12
CA GLN A 279 -62.26 -8.64 19.29
C GLN A 279 -62.95 -9.93 19.75
N LEU A 280 -62.47 -11.10 19.32
CA LEU A 280 -63.01 -12.43 19.65
C LEU A 280 -64.47 -12.66 19.23
N GLN A 281 -64.92 -11.93 18.20
CA GLN A 281 -66.22 -12.09 17.56
C GLN A 281 -66.14 -13.07 16.39
N GLU A 282 -67.24 -13.77 16.16
CA GLU A 282 -67.41 -14.66 15.00
C GLU A 282 -67.31 -13.92 13.66
N VAL A 283 -66.90 -14.63 12.62
CA VAL A 283 -67.05 -14.19 11.23
C VAL A 283 -68.53 -13.83 10.97
N PRO A 284 -68.85 -12.75 10.22
CA PRO A 284 -70.24 -12.38 9.95
C PRO A 284 -71.09 -13.53 9.37
N ALA A 285 -72.39 -13.54 9.67
CA ALA A 285 -73.28 -14.66 9.35
C ALA A 285 -73.69 -14.72 7.87
N GLU A 286 -73.50 -13.61 7.15
CA GLU A 286 -73.72 -13.42 5.72
C GLU A 286 -72.60 -14.02 4.84
N VAL A 287 -71.43 -14.33 5.41
CA VAL A 287 -70.34 -15.01 4.71
C VAL A 287 -70.66 -16.50 4.60
N ASN A 288 -70.52 -17.09 3.42
CA ASN A 288 -70.89 -18.51 3.21
C ASN A 288 -69.88 -19.48 3.84
N ASP A 289 -68.60 -19.32 3.48
CA ASP A 289 -67.49 -20.15 3.93
C ASP A 289 -66.72 -19.42 5.05
N ARG A 290 -66.84 -19.95 6.28
CA ARG A 290 -66.49 -19.25 7.54
C ARG A 290 -65.39 -19.94 8.36
N ASP A 291 -64.72 -20.95 7.82
CA ASP A 291 -63.64 -21.68 8.51
C ASP A 291 -62.28 -20.99 8.34
N THR A 292 -62.05 -20.07 9.25
CA THR A 292 -60.79 -19.32 9.41
C THR A 292 -59.68 -20.14 10.07
N THR A 293 -59.95 -21.36 10.54
CA THR A 293 -58.90 -22.22 11.14
C THR A 293 -58.00 -22.86 10.09
N THR A 294 -58.43 -22.88 8.83
CA THR A 294 -57.69 -23.38 7.66
C THR A 294 -56.30 -22.74 7.49
N ILE A 295 -56.09 -21.49 7.93
CA ILE A 295 -54.77 -20.84 7.85
C ILE A 295 -53.79 -21.39 8.91
N GLN A 296 -54.29 -21.84 10.07
CA GLN A 296 -53.46 -22.47 11.09
C GLN A 296 -52.88 -23.79 10.56
N ASP A 297 -53.70 -24.58 9.86
CA ASP A 297 -53.28 -25.84 9.22
C ASP A 297 -52.16 -25.60 8.20
N LEU A 298 -52.34 -24.59 7.35
CA LEU A 298 -51.34 -24.20 6.35
C LEU A 298 -50.02 -23.79 7.01
N VAL A 299 -50.06 -22.92 8.02
CA VAL A 299 -48.84 -22.45 8.73
C VAL A 299 -48.13 -23.61 9.42
N LEU A 300 -48.87 -24.54 10.04
CA LEU A 300 -48.29 -25.72 10.69
C LEU A 300 -47.61 -26.66 9.69
N CYS A 301 -48.26 -26.96 8.55
CA CYS A 301 -47.67 -27.76 7.48
C CYS A 301 -46.42 -27.08 6.89
N LYS A 302 -46.45 -25.75 6.69
CA LYS A 302 -45.29 -24.98 6.20
C LYS A 302 -44.13 -24.99 7.18
N LEU A 303 -44.39 -24.86 8.48
CA LEU A 303 -43.36 -24.91 9.53
C LEU A 303 -42.63 -26.27 9.54
N PHE A 304 -43.36 -27.37 9.50
CA PHE A 304 -42.76 -28.71 9.45
C PHE A 304 -42.13 -29.05 8.09
N HIS A 305 -42.61 -28.46 6.99
CA HIS A 305 -41.94 -28.52 5.69
C HIS A 305 -40.58 -27.81 5.74
N PHE A 306 -40.54 -26.58 6.27
CA PHE A 306 -39.32 -25.79 6.45
C PHE A 306 -38.31 -26.54 7.31
N PHE A 307 -38.72 -27.01 8.50
CA PHE A 307 -37.87 -27.84 9.36
C PHE A 307 -37.33 -29.09 8.64
N HIS A 308 -38.13 -29.75 7.81
CA HIS A 308 -37.66 -30.88 7.02
C HIS A 308 -36.61 -30.47 5.98
N ARG A 309 -36.86 -29.39 5.22
CA ARG A 309 -35.95 -28.87 4.19
C ARG A 309 -34.58 -28.47 4.76
N THR A 310 -34.56 -27.84 5.93
CA THR A 310 -33.33 -27.29 6.54
C THR A 310 -32.53 -28.32 7.35
N THR A 311 -33.16 -29.38 7.87
CA THR A 311 -32.52 -30.36 8.78
C THR A 311 -32.52 -31.81 8.29
N GLY A 312 -33.43 -32.19 7.40
CA GLY A 312 -33.69 -33.56 6.96
C GLY A 312 -34.40 -34.48 7.97
N ILE A 313 -34.64 -34.06 9.22
CA ILE A 313 -35.00 -35.00 10.31
C ILE A 313 -36.48 -35.39 10.44
N PHE A 314 -37.34 -34.86 9.56
CA PHE A 314 -38.78 -35.15 9.52
C PHE A 314 -39.20 -35.94 8.24
N PRO A 315 -38.57 -37.09 7.91
CA PRO A 315 -38.92 -37.89 6.74
C PRO A 315 -40.36 -38.44 6.82
N PRO A 316 -40.92 -38.91 5.70
CA PRO A 316 -42.23 -39.59 5.66
C PRO A 316 -42.31 -40.75 6.66
N LYS A 317 -43.11 -40.59 7.71
CA LYS A 317 -43.30 -41.60 8.76
C LYS A 317 -44.53 -41.28 9.58
N ASP A 318 -45.21 -42.33 10.05
CA ASP A 318 -46.21 -42.21 11.11
C ASP A 318 -45.53 -42.11 12.48
N TYR A 319 -45.62 -40.94 13.11
CA TYR A 319 -45.06 -40.67 14.44
C TYR A 319 -46.09 -40.87 15.56
N ASN A 320 -47.37 -41.13 15.24
CA ASN A 320 -48.46 -41.28 16.20
C ASN A 320 -48.47 -40.15 17.26
N ILE A 321 -48.50 -38.90 16.79
CA ILE A 321 -48.58 -37.72 17.65
C ILE A 321 -49.99 -37.63 18.24
N ASP A 322 -50.06 -37.62 19.56
CA ASP A 322 -51.28 -37.42 20.35
C ASP A 322 -50.89 -36.53 21.53
N LEU A 323 -51.02 -35.22 21.32
CA LEU A 323 -50.72 -34.19 22.31
C LEU A 323 -52.01 -33.61 22.92
N LYS A 324 -53.15 -34.29 22.73
CA LYS A 324 -54.51 -33.79 23.08
C LYS A 324 -54.94 -32.54 22.30
N HIS A 325 -54.21 -32.17 21.25
CA HIS A 325 -54.54 -31.08 20.32
C HIS A 325 -55.26 -31.66 19.09
N GLN A 326 -56.38 -32.38 19.28
CA GLN A 326 -57.00 -33.25 18.26
C GLN A 326 -57.01 -32.69 16.82
N GLY A 327 -57.33 -31.40 16.65
CA GLY A 327 -57.33 -30.73 15.35
C GLY A 327 -55.94 -30.50 14.74
N LEU A 328 -54.91 -30.20 15.54
CA LEU A 328 -53.52 -30.04 15.08
C LEU A 328 -52.80 -31.40 14.97
N ASP A 329 -53.07 -32.33 15.90
CA ASP A 329 -52.61 -33.73 15.84
C ASP A 329 -53.04 -34.37 14.51
N THR A 330 -54.30 -34.18 14.10
CA THR A 330 -54.83 -34.71 12.83
C THR A 330 -54.07 -34.14 11.61
N VAL A 331 -53.86 -32.82 11.58
CA VAL A 331 -53.16 -32.14 10.48
C VAL A 331 -51.70 -32.60 10.40
N LEU A 332 -50.98 -32.56 11.52
CA LEU A 332 -49.55 -32.87 11.54
C LEU A 332 -49.25 -34.35 11.27
N ASN A 333 -50.02 -35.28 11.86
CA ASN A 333 -49.87 -36.70 11.51
C ASN A 333 -50.17 -36.95 10.03
N ASN A 334 -51.15 -36.25 9.45
CA ASN A 334 -51.43 -36.34 8.02
C ASN A 334 -50.27 -35.82 7.17
N PHE A 335 -49.65 -34.71 7.55
CA PHE A 335 -48.47 -34.17 6.87
C PHE A 335 -47.23 -35.06 7.00
N LEU A 336 -46.89 -35.50 8.22
CA LEU A 336 -45.68 -36.28 8.48
C LEU A 336 -45.70 -37.66 7.85
N LYS A 337 -46.86 -38.34 7.81
CA LYS A 337 -47.01 -39.65 7.13
C LYS A 337 -47.00 -39.54 5.59
N THR A 338 -47.19 -38.35 5.04
CA THR A 338 -47.27 -38.15 3.59
C THR A 338 -45.87 -38.16 2.98
N GLU A 339 -45.73 -38.89 1.87
CA GLU A 339 -44.50 -38.99 1.08
C GLU A 339 -43.99 -37.61 0.65
N GLU A 340 -42.67 -37.45 0.58
CA GLU A 340 -42.04 -36.13 0.39
C GLU A 340 -42.47 -35.46 -0.92
N THR A 341 -42.68 -36.26 -1.98
CA THR A 341 -43.21 -35.79 -3.27
C THR A 341 -44.62 -35.22 -3.17
N ASP A 342 -45.42 -35.78 -2.26
CA ASP A 342 -46.87 -35.56 -2.17
C ASP A 342 -47.21 -34.49 -1.11
N ARG A 343 -46.27 -34.16 -0.21
CA ARG A 343 -46.41 -33.06 0.77
C ARG A 343 -46.75 -31.72 0.10
N TYR A 344 -46.26 -31.49 -1.12
CA TYR A 344 -46.60 -30.31 -1.92
C TYR A 344 -48.06 -30.29 -2.38
N HIS A 345 -48.63 -31.46 -2.72
CA HIS A 345 -50.05 -31.58 -3.06
C HIS A 345 -50.93 -31.40 -1.81
N LEU A 346 -50.51 -31.92 -0.65
CA LEU A 346 -51.19 -31.65 0.62
C LEU A 346 -51.15 -30.15 1.00
N MET A 347 -50.01 -29.49 0.79
CA MET A 347 -49.88 -28.05 1.01
C MET A 347 -50.77 -27.23 0.06
N LEU A 348 -50.92 -27.67 -1.20
CA LEU A 348 -51.91 -27.12 -2.13
C LEU A 348 -53.35 -27.29 -1.62
N GLN A 349 -53.71 -28.45 -1.06
CA GLN A 349 -55.05 -28.66 -0.49
C GLN A 349 -55.35 -27.69 0.65
N HIS A 350 -54.38 -27.42 1.54
CA HIS A 350 -54.53 -26.39 2.57
C HIS A 350 -54.65 -24.98 1.97
N TYR A 351 -53.88 -24.65 0.94
CA TYR A 351 -54.02 -23.38 0.22
C TYR A 351 -55.41 -23.17 -0.40
N LEU A 352 -55.96 -24.21 -1.05
CA LEU A 352 -57.32 -24.20 -1.61
C LEU A 352 -58.39 -24.10 -0.51
N ALA A 353 -58.17 -24.70 0.67
CA ALA A 353 -59.05 -24.55 1.82
C ALA A 353 -59.05 -23.11 2.37
N VAL A 354 -57.89 -22.45 2.39
CA VAL A 354 -57.80 -21.02 2.76
C VAL A 354 -58.46 -20.14 1.69
N GLU A 355 -58.25 -20.41 0.38
CA GLU A 355 -58.87 -19.65 -0.71
C GLU A 355 -60.41 -19.70 -0.63
N LYS A 356 -60.97 -20.89 -0.35
CA LYS A 356 -62.40 -21.07 -0.16
C LYS A 356 -62.98 -20.20 0.96
N ASN A 357 -62.19 -19.90 1.99
CA ASN A 357 -62.59 -19.08 3.14
C ASN A 357 -62.06 -17.63 3.06
N ASP A 358 -61.55 -17.17 1.91
CA ASP A 358 -60.90 -15.86 1.76
C ASP A 358 -61.82 -14.68 2.13
N GLU A 359 -63.13 -14.79 1.88
CA GLU A 359 -64.13 -13.80 2.29
C GLU A 359 -64.22 -13.63 3.82
N ALA A 360 -64.13 -14.73 4.57
CA ALA A 360 -64.10 -14.70 6.04
C ALA A 360 -62.86 -13.96 6.56
N PHE A 361 -61.68 -14.24 5.99
CA PHE A 361 -60.45 -13.54 6.35
C PHE A 361 -60.50 -12.04 6.00
N ARG A 362 -61.05 -11.68 4.82
CA ARG A 362 -61.23 -10.27 4.44
C ARG A 362 -62.14 -9.52 5.41
N SER A 363 -63.12 -10.17 6.02
CA SER A 363 -64.01 -9.53 7.00
C SER A 363 -63.24 -8.94 8.20
N PHE A 364 -62.09 -9.52 8.57
CA PHE A 364 -61.22 -9.04 9.65
C PHE A 364 -60.56 -7.68 9.37
N SER A 365 -60.49 -7.26 8.10
CA SER A 365 -59.99 -5.92 7.73
C SER A 365 -60.96 -4.79 8.10
N ASN A 366 -62.21 -5.11 8.46
CA ASN A 366 -63.14 -4.15 9.05
C ASN A 366 -62.98 -4.03 10.58
N GLY A 367 -62.21 -4.94 11.19
CA GLY A 367 -61.94 -4.99 12.62
C GLY A 367 -60.63 -4.31 13.02
N SER A 368 -60.43 -4.21 14.33
CA SER A 368 -59.15 -3.88 14.97
C SER A 368 -59.21 -4.27 16.44
N TYR A 369 -58.07 -4.51 17.09
CA TYR A 369 -58.04 -4.75 18.53
C TYR A 369 -58.66 -3.57 19.28
N ALA A 370 -59.38 -3.87 20.37
CA ALA A 370 -60.06 -2.87 21.18
C ALA A 370 -59.08 -1.79 21.66
N TYR A 371 -59.59 -0.56 21.80
CA TYR A 371 -58.85 0.66 22.17
C TYR A 371 -57.78 1.14 21.18
N LEU A 372 -57.11 0.26 20.43
CA LEU A 372 -56.07 0.63 19.45
C LEU A 372 -56.66 1.19 18.14
N GLY A 373 -57.77 0.65 17.67
CA GLY A 373 -58.42 1.10 16.43
C GLY A 373 -57.61 0.84 15.16
N ALA A 374 -58.14 1.28 14.01
CA ALA A 374 -57.58 0.96 12.70
C ALA A 374 -56.63 2.03 12.13
N GLN A 375 -55.74 1.60 11.24
CA GLN A 375 -54.82 2.39 10.41
C GLN A 375 -54.49 1.63 9.12
N TYR A 376 -54.52 2.34 7.98
CA TYR A 376 -54.30 1.76 6.65
C TYR A 376 -53.93 2.83 5.62
N THR A 377 -53.39 2.40 4.48
CA THR A 377 -53.08 3.27 3.34
C THR A 377 -54.37 3.86 2.73
N LYS A 378 -54.23 4.86 1.83
CA LYS A 378 -55.39 5.44 1.11
C LYS A 378 -56.24 4.36 0.40
N ASP A 379 -55.58 3.32 -0.09
CA ASP A 379 -56.19 2.17 -0.79
C ASP A 379 -56.62 1.04 0.17
N LYS A 380 -56.78 1.35 1.47
CA LYS A 380 -57.18 0.44 2.56
C LYS A 380 -56.29 -0.79 2.75
N GLN A 381 -55.02 -0.70 2.36
CA GLN A 381 -54.04 -1.77 2.61
C GLN A 381 -53.39 -1.61 3.98
N ARG A 382 -52.85 -2.72 4.51
CA ARG A 382 -51.98 -2.70 5.69
C ARG A 382 -50.70 -1.92 5.38
N PHE A 383 -50.21 -1.14 6.34
CA PHE A 383 -48.87 -0.55 6.26
C PHE A 383 -47.81 -1.59 6.57
N VAL A 384 -46.61 -1.42 6.01
CA VAL A 384 -45.42 -2.25 6.31
C VAL A 384 -44.18 -1.37 6.41
N HIS A 385 -43.32 -1.64 7.40
CA HIS A 385 -41.99 -1.05 7.51
C HIS A 385 -41.01 -1.84 6.63
N PHE A 386 -40.93 -1.48 5.36
CA PHE A 386 -40.12 -2.18 4.36
C PHE A 386 -38.69 -1.65 4.36
N ARG A 387 -37.72 -2.46 4.82
CA ARG A 387 -36.27 -2.19 4.80
C ARG A 387 -35.83 -0.90 5.52
N SER A 388 -36.76 -0.25 6.22
CA SER A 388 -36.62 1.06 6.87
C SER A 388 -37.85 1.32 7.74
N HIS A 389 -37.80 2.36 8.59
CA HIS A 389 -38.94 2.77 9.41
C HIS A 389 -40.11 3.39 8.62
N ASN A 390 -39.98 3.58 7.31
CA ASN A 390 -40.99 4.26 6.50
C ASN A 390 -42.26 3.39 6.33
N HIS A 391 -43.42 4.03 6.41
CA HIS A 391 -44.73 3.40 6.24
C HIS A 391 -45.03 3.14 4.75
N GLY A 392 -44.62 1.98 4.22
CA GLY A 392 -44.96 1.51 2.87
C GLY A 392 -46.34 0.83 2.80
N SER A 393 -46.86 0.62 1.59
CA SER A 393 -48.06 -0.20 1.37
C SER A 393 -47.70 -1.68 1.29
N MET A 394 -48.56 -2.59 1.77
CA MET A 394 -48.37 -4.04 1.60
C MET A 394 -48.12 -4.43 0.13
N SER A 395 -48.79 -3.78 -0.82
CA SER A 395 -48.57 -3.96 -2.27
C SER A 395 -47.19 -3.52 -2.77
N ASP A 396 -46.52 -2.58 -2.09
CA ASP A 396 -45.14 -2.20 -2.43
C ASP A 396 -44.18 -3.35 -2.02
N VAL A 397 -44.52 -4.11 -0.99
CA VAL A 397 -43.70 -5.22 -0.46
C VAL A 397 -43.90 -6.49 -1.26
N ALA A 398 -45.15 -6.96 -1.38
CA ALA A 398 -45.56 -8.05 -2.24
C ALA A 398 -46.79 -7.62 -3.05
N PRO A 399 -46.70 -7.50 -4.39
CA PRO A 399 -47.82 -7.04 -5.20
C PRO A 399 -49.02 -7.99 -5.09
N GLN A 400 -50.22 -7.43 -5.19
CA GLN A 400 -51.45 -8.21 -5.03
C GLN A 400 -51.56 -9.26 -6.14
N VAL A 401 -51.66 -10.52 -5.73
CA VAL A 401 -51.88 -11.63 -6.65
C VAL A 401 -53.28 -11.54 -7.25
N HIS A 402 -53.34 -11.51 -8.58
CA HIS A 402 -54.59 -11.47 -9.32
C HIS A 402 -55.14 -12.87 -9.58
N GLY A 403 -56.47 -13.02 -9.50
CA GLY A 403 -57.17 -14.12 -10.16
C GLY A 403 -57.39 -15.42 -9.38
N GLY A 404 -57.56 -15.34 -8.06
CA GLY A 404 -57.96 -16.45 -7.18
C GLY A 404 -56.86 -16.85 -6.20
N PHE A 405 -55.63 -16.97 -6.70
CA PHE A 405 -54.48 -17.34 -5.88
C PHE A 405 -54.21 -16.36 -4.74
N LEU A 406 -53.73 -16.91 -3.61
CA LEU A 406 -53.53 -16.15 -2.38
C LEU A 406 -52.16 -15.46 -2.33
N ASN A 407 -51.14 -16.14 -2.88
CA ASN A 407 -49.76 -15.67 -2.98
C ASN A 407 -49.03 -16.42 -4.11
N SER A 408 -47.73 -16.17 -4.25
CA SER A 408 -46.87 -16.82 -5.25
C SER A 408 -46.78 -18.33 -5.07
N GLU A 409 -46.58 -18.80 -3.85
CA GLU A 409 -46.46 -20.23 -3.55
C GLU A 409 -47.75 -21.00 -3.89
N HIS A 410 -48.94 -20.47 -3.60
CA HIS A 410 -50.20 -21.11 -4.00
C HIS A 410 -50.22 -21.36 -5.52
N ALA A 411 -49.87 -20.36 -6.33
CA ALA A 411 -49.82 -20.51 -7.78
C ALA A 411 -48.72 -21.48 -8.26
N MET A 412 -47.54 -21.48 -7.62
CA MET A 412 -46.46 -22.46 -7.88
C MET A 412 -46.95 -23.90 -7.66
N LEU A 413 -47.58 -24.16 -6.51
CA LEU A 413 -48.09 -25.48 -6.13
C LEU A 413 -49.23 -25.92 -7.04
N PHE A 414 -50.16 -25.02 -7.38
CA PHE A 414 -51.26 -25.32 -8.30
C PHE A 414 -50.76 -25.66 -9.71
N LEU A 415 -49.82 -24.89 -10.25
CA LEU A 415 -49.34 -25.10 -11.61
C LEU A 415 -48.38 -26.31 -11.75
N ARG A 416 -47.85 -26.83 -10.64
CA ARG A 416 -47.02 -28.05 -10.61
C ARG A 416 -47.75 -29.30 -11.08
N ASP A 417 -49.07 -29.38 -10.89
CA ASP A 417 -49.86 -30.53 -11.36
C ASP A 417 -50.06 -30.55 -12.90
N TYR A 418 -49.66 -29.48 -13.59
CA TYR A 418 -49.87 -29.25 -15.04
C TYR A 418 -48.57 -29.02 -15.82
N ILE A 419 -47.61 -28.31 -15.24
CA ILE A 419 -46.24 -28.14 -15.72
C ILE A 419 -45.35 -28.96 -14.79
N GLN A 420 -44.40 -29.75 -15.29
CA GLN A 420 -43.48 -30.54 -14.46
C GLN A 420 -42.50 -29.65 -13.68
N LEU A 421 -42.98 -29.03 -12.61
CA LEU A 421 -42.27 -28.03 -11.78
C LEU A 421 -41.57 -28.67 -10.56
N ASP A 422 -41.31 -29.98 -10.57
CA ASP A 422 -41.05 -30.80 -9.36
C ASP A 422 -39.81 -30.48 -8.51
N ARG A 423 -39.06 -29.42 -8.85
CA ARG A 423 -37.85 -28.96 -8.13
C ARG A 423 -37.76 -27.43 -8.02
N LEU A 424 -38.88 -26.71 -8.12
CA LEU A 424 -38.86 -25.30 -8.52
C LEU A 424 -39.29 -24.25 -7.47
N THR A 425 -39.67 -24.64 -6.25
CA THR A 425 -39.91 -23.67 -5.16
C THR A 425 -38.66 -22.85 -4.83
N ASP A 426 -37.48 -23.49 -4.92
CA ASP A 426 -36.18 -22.89 -4.59
C ASP A 426 -35.32 -22.58 -5.83
N ALA A 427 -35.88 -22.70 -7.04
CA ALA A 427 -35.10 -22.60 -8.28
C ALA A 427 -34.82 -21.15 -8.73
N ASN A 428 -33.70 -20.99 -9.45
CA ASN A 428 -33.37 -19.75 -10.14
C ASN A 428 -34.48 -19.38 -11.16
N PRO A 429 -34.90 -18.10 -11.25
CA PRO A 429 -35.97 -17.66 -12.15
C PRO A 429 -35.81 -18.06 -13.63
N ALA A 430 -34.58 -18.14 -14.15
CA ALA A 430 -34.34 -18.55 -15.53
C ALA A 430 -34.80 -20.00 -15.78
N VAL A 431 -34.64 -20.87 -14.78
CA VAL A 431 -35.11 -22.27 -14.81
C VAL A 431 -36.65 -22.31 -14.81
N LEU A 432 -37.31 -21.44 -14.02
CA LEU A 432 -38.78 -21.30 -14.05
C LEU A 432 -39.28 -20.92 -15.43
N VAL A 433 -38.70 -19.87 -16.04
CA VAL A 433 -39.07 -19.42 -17.39
C VAL A 433 -38.89 -20.53 -18.42
N ILE A 434 -37.76 -21.26 -18.37
CA ILE A 434 -37.48 -22.36 -19.30
C ILE A 434 -38.47 -23.51 -19.13
N ALA A 435 -38.79 -23.93 -17.90
CA ALA A 435 -39.80 -24.97 -17.64
C ALA A 435 -41.18 -24.59 -18.19
N ILE A 436 -41.62 -23.34 -17.99
CA ILE A 436 -42.88 -22.81 -18.54
C ILE A 436 -42.82 -22.79 -20.07
N THR A 437 -41.69 -22.33 -20.65
CA THR A 437 -41.49 -22.28 -22.10
C THR A 437 -41.63 -23.66 -22.72
N ASN A 438 -40.93 -24.66 -22.19
CA ASN A 438 -40.97 -26.04 -22.67
C ASN A 438 -42.39 -26.64 -22.61
N ALA A 439 -43.14 -26.34 -21.54
CA ALA A 439 -44.52 -26.80 -21.39
C ALA A 439 -45.49 -26.08 -22.37
N LEU A 440 -45.27 -24.79 -22.65
CA LEU A 440 -45.98 -24.07 -23.71
C LEU A 440 -45.65 -24.62 -25.10
N GLU A 441 -44.38 -24.87 -25.41
CA GLU A 441 -43.94 -25.50 -26.67
C GLU A 441 -44.59 -26.86 -26.88
N GLN A 442 -44.56 -27.73 -25.86
CA GLN A 442 -45.20 -29.04 -25.91
C GLN A 442 -46.72 -28.90 -26.14
N THR A 443 -47.39 -28.04 -25.36
CA THR A 443 -48.84 -27.82 -25.49
C THR A 443 -49.21 -27.29 -26.88
N ILE A 444 -48.42 -26.37 -27.43
CA ILE A 444 -48.59 -25.83 -28.79
C ILE A 444 -48.37 -26.92 -29.85
N SER A 445 -47.41 -27.84 -29.63
CA SER A 445 -47.21 -29.00 -30.51
C SER A 445 -48.43 -29.93 -30.49
N GLU A 446 -48.96 -30.23 -29.30
CA GLU A 446 -50.19 -31.02 -29.14
C GLU A 446 -51.41 -30.32 -29.77
N MET A 447 -51.52 -28.99 -29.68
CA MET A 447 -52.56 -28.19 -30.34
C MET A 447 -52.51 -28.22 -31.89
N ARG A 448 -51.37 -28.62 -32.48
CA ARG A 448 -51.24 -28.83 -33.93
C ARG A 448 -51.64 -30.25 -34.34
N ASN A 449 -51.44 -31.23 -33.46
CA ASN A 449 -51.77 -32.63 -33.75
C ASN A 449 -53.27 -32.91 -33.56
N LYS A 450 -54.01 -32.85 -34.67
CA LYS A 450 -55.47 -33.09 -34.71
C LYS A 450 -55.90 -34.49 -34.27
N GLU A 451 -54.98 -35.45 -34.20
CA GLU A 451 -55.24 -36.85 -33.83
C GLU A 451 -54.71 -37.20 -32.43
N ASN A 452 -54.44 -36.21 -31.56
CA ASN A 452 -53.89 -36.50 -30.23
C ASN A 452 -54.93 -37.21 -29.31
N ILE A 453 -54.85 -38.54 -29.25
CA ILE A 453 -55.76 -39.42 -28.50
C ILE A 453 -55.69 -39.18 -26.97
N ASN A 454 -54.52 -38.78 -26.45
CA ASN A 454 -54.28 -38.50 -25.04
C ASN A 454 -53.70 -37.09 -24.86
N PRO A 455 -54.52 -36.03 -24.82
CA PRO A 455 -54.05 -34.68 -24.58
C PRO A 455 -53.43 -34.53 -23.18
N SER A 456 -52.38 -33.72 -23.04
CA SER A 456 -51.78 -33.41 -21.74
C SER A 456 -52.78 -32.72 -20.80
N LYS A 457 -52.57 -32.87 -19.48
CA LYS A 457 -53.35 -32.15 -18.46
C LYS A 457 -53.40 -30.64 -18.73
N LEU A 458 -52.28 -30.07 -19.18
CA LEU A 458 -52.15 -28.65 -19.49
C LEU A 458 -52.96 -28.24 -20.73
N LEU A 459 -52.96 -29.06 -21.79
CA LEU A 459 -53.82 -28.82 -22.96
C LEU A 459 -55.31 -28.84 -22.57
N VAL A 460 -55.74 -29.81 -21.76
CA VAL A 460 -57.12 -29.90 -21.26
C VAL A 460 -57.49 -28.67 -20.42
N LEU A 461 -56.61 -28.24 -19.50
CA LEU A 461 -56.81 -27.04 -18.67
C LEU A 461 -57.01 -25.79 -19.53
N ILE A 462 -56.12 -25.57 -20.51
CA ILE A 462 -56.12 -24.39 -21.38
C ILE A 462 -57.28 -24.40 -22.39
N GLN A 463 -57.77 -25.56 -22.80
CA GLN A 463 -58.95 -25.64 -23.68
C GLN A 463 -60.24 -25.21 -22.96
N SER A 464 -60.39 -25.53 -21.66
CA SER A 464 -61.50 -25.04 -20.83
C SER A 464 -61.44 -23.51 -20.64
N PRO A 465 -62.54 -22.74 -20.81
CA PRO A 465 -62.54 -21.29 -20.55
C PRO A 465 -62.13 -20.94 -19.11
N THR A 466 -62.63 -21.68 -18.12
CA THR A 466 -62.32 -21.47 -16.70
C THR A 466 -60.89 -21.88 -16.39
N GLY A 467 -60.47 -23.07 -16.86
CA GLY A 467 -59.11 -23.57 -16.65
C GLY A 467 -58.04 -22.67 -17.28
N ARG A 468 -58.32 -22.11 -18.46
CA ARG A 468 -57.49 -21.10 -19.13
C ARG A 468 -57.35 -19.82 -18.32
N GLY A 469 -58.43 -19.34 -17.70
CA GLY A 469 -58.39 -18.18 -16.82
C GLY A 469 -57.45 -18.41 -15.64
N ILE A 470 -57.63 -19.54 -14.93
CA ILE A 470 -56.78 -19.93 -13.80
C ILE A 470 -55.31 -20.09 -14.25
N PHE A 471 -55.06 -20.75 -15.39
CA PHE A 471 -53.72 -20.93 -15.93
C PHE A 471 -53.03 -19.60 -16.24
N PHE A 472 -53.72 -18.67 -16.90
CA PHE A 472 -53.18 -17.34 -17.19
C PHE A 472 -52.92 -16.54 -15.91
N ASN A 473 -53.85 -16.54 -14.95
CA ASN A 473 -53.64 -15.90 -13.64
C ASN A 473 -52.39 -16.45 -12.94
N GLY A 474 -52.21 -17.78 -12.95
CA GLY A 474 -51.01 -18.44 -12.45
C GLY A 474 -49.73 -17.99 -13.18
N LEU A 475 -49.77 -17.90 -14.52
CA LEU A 475 -48.66 -17.36 -15.30
C LEU A 475 -48.36 -15.87 -15.02
N SER A 476 -49.34 -15.05 -14.66
CA SER A 476 -49.09 -13.65 -14.24
C SER A 476 -48.16 -13.63 -13.05
N ILE A 477 -48.42 -14.48 -12.06
CA ILE A 477 -47.69 -14.56 -10.81
C ILE A 477 -46.26 -15.05 -11.05
N PHE A 478 -46.06 -15.93 -12.03
CA PHE A 478 -44.73 -16.26 -12.53
C PHE A 478 -44.04 -15.03 -13.15
N VAL A 479 -44.68 -14.32 -14.07
CA VAL A 479 -44.13 -13.08 -14.64
C VAL A 479 -43.79 -12.07 -13.55
N ASP A 480 -44.64 -11.91 -12.53
CA ASP A 480 -44.47 -10.98 -11.44
C ASP A 480 -43.35 -11.39 -10.47
N LEU A 481 -43.20 -12.69 -10.18
CA LEU A 481 -42.12 -13.24 -9.36
C LEU A 481 -40.76 -13.17 -10.08
N ILE A 482 -40.75 -13.55 -11.36
CA ILE A 482 -39.58 -13.48 -12.24
C ILE A 482 -39.15 -12.04 -12.41
N SER A 483 -40.11 -11.15 -12.69
CA SER A 483 -39.87 -9.71 -12.73
C SER A 483 -39.33 -9.25 -11.38
N GLN A 484 -40.02 -9.42 -10.25
CA GLN A 484 -39.52 -9.01 -8.92
C GLN A 484 -38.08 -9.49 -8.64
N LYS A 485 -37.71 -10.73 -8.97
CA LYS A 485 -36.33 -11.22 -8.79
C LYS A 485 -35.34 -10.57 -9.78
N TYR A 486 -35.73 -10.38 -11.05
CA TYR A 486 -34.97 -9.62 -12.07
C TYR A 486 -34.76 -8.15 -11.68
N ILE A 487 -35.76 -7.58 -11.00
CA ILE A 487 -36.00 -6.15 -10.85
C ILE A 487 -35.57 -5.59 -9.49
N ARG A 488 -35.65 -6.39 -8.42
CA ARG A 488 -35.24 -5.98 -7.05
C ARG A 488 -33.83 -6.48 -6.69
N ASN A 489 -33.12 -6.97 -7.71
CA ASN A 489 -31.70 -7.32 -7.74
C ASN A 489 -31.22 -8.27 -6.63
N ASN A 490 -31.97 -9.37 -6.40
CA ASN A 490 -31.51 -10.51 -5.61
C ASN A 490 -30.70 -11.52 -6.47
N LEU A 491 -30.20 -11.11 -7.64
CA LEU A 491 -29.54 -11.97 -8.62
C LEU A 491 -28.12 -11.46 -8.87
N SER A 492 -27.17 -12.37 -8.99
CA SER A 492 -25.82 -12.03 -9.48
C SER A 492 -25.86 -11.56 -10.94
N VAL A 493 -24.79 -10.88 -11.40
CA VAL A 493 -24.67 -10.37 -12.79
C VAL A 493 -24.91 -11.48 -13.82
N GLU A 494 -24.41 -12.68 -13.56
CA GLU A 494 -24.57 -13.83 -14.45
C GLU A 494 -26.01 -14.38 -14.45
N GLU A 495 -26.66 -14.47 -13.28
CA GLU A 495 -28.06 -14.89 -13.20
C GLU A 495 -29.02 -13.87 -13.82
N ASN A 496 -28.72 -12.58 -13.66
CA ASN A 496 -29.45 -11.49 -14.31
C ASN A 496 -29.36 -11.65 -15.85
N LYS A 497 -28.15 -11.89 -16.38
CA LYS A 497 -27.94 -12.18 -17.81
C LYS A 497 -28.71 -13.43 -18.29
N GLN A 498 -28.58 -14.55 -17.59
CA GLN A 498 -29.28 -15.79 -17.95
C GLN A 498 -30.80 -15.62 -17.93
N LEU A 499 -31.32 -14.79 -17.02
CA LEU A 499 -32.75 -14.49 -16.95
C LEU A 499 -33.24 -13.62 -18.12
N ARG A 500 -32.46 -12.66 -18.59
CA ARG A 500 -32.76 -11.88 -19.83
C ARG A 500 -32.95 -12.80 -21.02
N GLU A 501 -31.97 -13.68 -21.23
CA GLU A 501 -31.98 -14.65 -22.33
C GLU A 501 -33.15 -15.63 -22.21
N ALA A 502 -33.58 -15.96 -20.99
CA ALA A 502 -34.75 -16.81 -20.76
C ALA A 502 -36.08 -16.09 -21.05
N ILE A 503 -36.27 -14.84 -20.60
CA ILE A 503 -37.55 -14.09 -20.71
C ILE A 503 -38.02 -13.93 -22.16
N GLN A 504 -37.11 -13.90 -23.14
CA GLN A 504 -37.47 -13.79 -24.56
C GLN A 504 -38.13 -15.06 -25.13
N LYS A 505 -37.79 -16.23 -24.59
CA LYS A 505 -38.16 -17.54 -25.18
C LYS A 505 -39.68 -17.78 -25.23
N PRO A 506 -40.48 -17.54 -24.16
CA PRO A 506 -41.94 -17.65 -24.22
C PRO A 506 -42.58 -16.83 -25.35
N PHE A 507 -42.14 -15.58 -25.53
CA PHE A 507 -42.71 -14.69 -26.55
C PHE A 507 -42.34 -15.15 -27.97
N ASN A 508 -41.10 -15.62 -28.18
CA ASN A 508 -40.68 -16.19 -29.46
C ASN A 508 -41.51 -17.43 -29.82
N VAL A 509 -41.70 -18.35 -28.88
CA VAL A 509 -42.53 -19.56 -29.06
C VAL A 509 -43.97 -19.23 -29.47
N LEU A 510 -44.60 -18.28 -28.77
CA LEU A 510 -45.98 -17.85 -29.06
C LEU A 510 -46.06 -17.15 -30.43
N LYS A 511 -45.11 -16.25 -30.73
CA LYS A 511 -45.03 -15.52 -32.00
C LYS A 511 -44.78 -16.45 -33.18
N GLU A 512 -43.92 -17.45 -33.05
CA GLU A 512 -43.72 -18.48 -34.08
C GLU A 512 -45.02 -19.27 -34.31
N ALA A 513 -45.68 -19.72 -33.25
CA ALA A 513 -46.93 -20.46 -33.34
C ALA A 513 -48.06 -19.69 -34.04
N LEU A 514 -48.12 -18.36 -33.87
CA LEU A 514 -49.11 -17.48 -34.52
C LEU A 514 -48.79 -17.15 -35.98
N ASN A 515 -47.53 -17.28 -36.41
CA ASN A 515 -47.07 -16.95 -37.78
C ASN A 515 -47.00 -18.17 -38.73
N LEU A 516 -47.22 -19.38 -38.24
CA LEU A 516 -47.25 -20.59 -39.07
C LEU A 516 -48.38 -20.57 -40.10
N SER A 517 -48.09 -21.12 -41.28
CA SER A 517 -48.97 -21.15 -42.46
C SER A 517 -49.06 -22.56 -43.06
N GLY A 518 -50.11 -22.82 -43.84
CA GLY A 518 -50.35 -24.14 -44.48
C GLY A 518 -50.78 -25.21 -43.48
N ASP A 519 -50.48 -26.49 -43.75
CA ASP A 519 -50.92 -27.62 -42.92
C ASP A 519 -50.38 -27.62 -41.48
N LYS A 520 -49.40 -26.77 -41.18
CA LYS A 520 -48.84 -26.55 -39.83
C LYS A 520 -49.57 -25.46 -39.03
N GLN A 521 -50.60 -24.83 -39.60
CA GLN A 521 -51.37 -23.76 -38.96
C GLN A 521 -52.27 -24.31 -37.84
N LEU A 522 -52.32 -23.59 -36.72
CA LEU A 522 -53.28 -23.85 -35.63
C LEU A 522 -54.73 -23.68 -36.09
N SER A 523 -55.65 -24.43 -35.47
CA SER A 523 -57.10 -24.19 -35.62
C SER A 523 -57.46 -22.77 -35.17
N VAL A 524 -58.57 -22.20 -35.67
CA VAL A 524 -59.02 -20.85 -35.29
C VAL A 524 -59.14 -20.72 -33.77
N ALA A 525 -59.77 -21.70 -33.11
CA ALA A 525 -59.90 -21.73 -31.65
C ALA A 525 -58.54 -21.79 -30.92
N ASN A 526 -57.60 -22.64 -31.37
CA ASN A 526 -56.27 -22.71 -30.76
C ASN A 526 -55.47 -21.41 -31.01
N ARG A 527 -55.62 -20.78 -32.19
CA ARG A 527 -54.99 -19.49 -32.49
C ARG A 527 -55.48 -18.38 -31.57
N GLU A 528 -56.79 -18.31 -31.29
CA GLU A 528 -57.34 -17.38 -30.29
C GLU A 528 -56.81 -17.62 -28.88
N ILE A 529 -56.60 -18.89 -28.49
CA ILE A 529 -56.01 -19.25 -27.19
C ILE A 529 -54.58 -18.73 -27.08
N ILE A 530 -53.75 -19.00 -28.08
CA ILE A 530 -52.35 -18.56 -28.12
C ILE A 530 -52.25 -17.04 -28.18
N GLN A 531 -53.12 -16.36 -28.94
CA GLN A 531 -53.18 -14.89 -28.96
C GLN A 531 -53.52 -14.32 -27.58
N LYS A 532 -54.53 -14.88 -26.89
CA LYS A 532 -54.87 -14.46 -25.52
C LYS A 532 -53.74 -14.71 -24.53
N CYS A 533 -52.98 -15.81 -24.68
CA CYS A 533 -51.80 -16.08 -23.87
C CYS A 533 -50.68 -15.05 -24.11
N GLU A 534 -50.39 -14.72 -25.37
CA GLU A 534 -49.41 -13.70 -25.74
C GLU A 534 -49.82 -12.32 -25.20
N ASP A 535 -51.07 -11.92 -25.43
CA ASP A 535 -51.61 -10.64 -24.95
C ASP A 535 -51.56 -10.52 -23.43
N PHE A 536 -51.83 -11.61 -22.72
CA PHE A 536 -51.79 -11.69 -21.27
C PHE A 536 -50.36 -11.54 -20.73
N LEU A 537 -49.41 -12.34 -21.23
CA LEU A 537 -48.00 -12.25 -20.82
C LEU A 537 -47.40 -10.87 -21.12
N LYS A 538 -47.75 -10.25 -22.27
CA LYS A 538 -47.35 -8.88 -22.59
C LYS A 538 -47.94 -7.87 -21.60
N ASN A 539 -49.21 -8.01 -21.23
CA ASN A 539 -49.86 -7.10 -20.27
C ASN A 539 -49.25 -7.21 -18.86
N GLY A 540 -49.00 -8.42 -18.36
CA GLY A 540 -48.36 -8.65 -17.05
C GLY A 540 -46.94 -8.07 -17.02
N LEU A 541 -46.12 -8.41 -18.02
CA LEU A 541 -44.75 -7.91 -18.12
C LEU A 541 -44.71 -6.37 -18.20
N LYS A 542 -45.60 -5.75 -19.00
CA LYS A 542 -45.76 -4.29 -19.06
C LYS A 542 -46.07 -3.69 -17.68
N GLY A 543 -47.11 -4.19 -17.01
CA GLY A 543 -47.57 -3.65 -15.72
C GLY A 543 -46.51 -3.74 -14.62
N THR A 544 -45.72 -4.81 -14.61
CA THR A 544 -44.71 -5.02 -13.56
C THR A 544 -43.42 -4.24 -13.83
N ILE A 545 -43.02 -4.05 -15.09
CA ILE A 545 -41.95 -3.10 -15.43
C ILE A 545 -42.36 -1.66 -15.08
N GLU A 546 -43.59 -1.24 -15.40
CA GLU A 546 -44.10 0.11 -15.10
C GLU A 546 -44.24 0.36 -13.59
N THR A 547 -44.71 -0.63 -12.83
CA THR A 547 -44.76 -0.57 -11.37
C THR A 547 -43.36 -0.41 -10.77
N HIS A 548 -42.36 -1.09 -11.34
CA HIS A 548 -40.98 -0.92 -10.91
C HIS A 548 -40.40 0.44 -11.27
N TYR A 549 -40.61 0.92 -12.49
CA TYR A 549 -40.19 2.26 -12.92
C TYR A 549 -40.65 3.34 -11.93
N GLN A 550 -41.92 3.30 -11.51
CA GLN A 550 -42.47 4.19 -10.48
C GLN A 550 -41.84 3.94 -9.09
N SER A 551 -41.50 2.70 -8.77
CA SER A 551 -40.84 2.33 -7.51
C SER A 551 -39.39 2.83 -7.44
N ILE A 552 -38.60 2.78 -8.52
CA ILE A 552 -37.24 3.36 -8.57
C ILE A 552 -37.32 4.86 -8.34
N ILE A 553 -38.18 5.56 -9.08
CA ILE A 553 -38.32 7.02 -8.97
C ILE A 553 -38.65 7.41 -7.52
N ARG A 554 -39.66 6.75 -6.93
CA ARG A 554 -40.07 7.01 -5.54
C ARG A 554 -38.94 6.75 -4.54
N GLN A 555 -38.21 5.65 -4.69
CA GLN A 555 -37.09 5.32 -3.80
C GLN A 555 -35.91 6.30 -3.95
N ALA A 556 -35.58 6.72 -5.17
CA ALA A 556 -34.53 7.70 -5.42
C ALA A 556 -34.90 9.08 -4.82
N ASP A 557 -36.17 9.49 -4.93
CA ASP A 557 -36.69 10.73 -4.33
C ASP A 557 -36.75 10.69 -2.80
N ASP A 558 -36.94 9.51 -2.20
CA ASP A 558 -36.96 9.32 -0.75
C ASP A 558 -35.54 9.24 -0.17
N LEU A 559 -34.63 8.53 -0.84
CA LEU A 559 -33.22 8.48 -0.48
C LEU A 559 -32.55 9.86 -0.56
N SER A 560 -32.83 10.62 -1.63
CA SER A 560 -32.30 12.00 -1.78
C SER A 560 -32.74 12.90 -0.62
N ARG A 561 -34.04 12.86 -0.26
CA ARG A 561 -34.56 13.61 0.90
C ARG A 561 -33.97 13.16 2.24
N ARG A 562 -33.72 11.85 2.44
CA ARG A 562 -33.02 11.36 3.65
C ARG A 562 -31.58 11.88 3.72
N ILE A 563 -30.85 11.88 2.61
CA ILE A 563 -29.48 12.42 2.56
C ILE A 563 -29.49 13.95 2.79
N GLU A 564 -30.48 14.70 2.31
CA GLU A 564 -30.63 16.13 2.64
C GLU A 564 -30.80 16.41 4.14
N PHE A 565 -31.40 15.49 4.90
CA PHE A 565 -31.47 15.58 6.37
C PHE A 565 -30.14 15.20 7.04
N PHE A 566 -29.42 14.21 6.51
CA PHE A 566 -28.09 13.79 7.00
C PHE A 566 -26.97 14.79 6.69
N LEU A 567 -27.17 15.60 5.64
CA LEU A 567 -26.31 16.71 5.23
C LEU A 567 -26.83 18.07 5.71
N ALA A 568 -27.88 18.10 6.53
CA ALA A 568 -28.40 19.35 7.06
C ALA A 568 -27.35 20.03 7.96
N PRO A 569 -27.04 21.32 7.75
CA PRO A 569 -26.08 22.03 8.59
C PRO A 569 -26.63 22.20 10.02
N PRO A 570 -25.78 22.34 11.04
CA PRO A 570 -26.19 22.41 12.44
C PRO A 570 -27.24 23.50 12.74
N GLU A 571 -27.23 24.60 11.99
CA GLU A 571 -28.21 25.68 12.08
C GLU A 571 -29.62 25.23 11.67
N ARG A 572 -29.73 24.39 10.63
CA ARG A 572 -31.02 23.84 10.16
C ARG A 572 -31.63 22.87 11.18
N PHE A 573 -30.78 22.07 11.82
CA PHE A 573 -31.20 21.26 12.96
C PHE A 573 -31.60 22.14 14.16
N SER A 574 -30.82 23.17 14.48
CA SER A 574 -31.10 24.09 15.60
C SER A 574 -32.45 24.79 15.44
N ILE A 575 -32.79 25.29 14.24
CA ILE A 575 -34.11 25.86 13.93
C ILE A 575 -35.22 24.82 14.14
N THR A 576 -35.03 23.59 13.66
CA THR A 576 -36.00 22.49 13.84
C THR A 576 -36.20 22.15 15.32
N PHE A 577 -35.14 22.21 16.12
CA PHE A 577 -35.18 21.97 17.56
C PHE A 577 -35.82 23.14 18.34
N GLU A 578 -35.60 24.39 17.94
CA GLU A 578 -36.28 25.56 18.49
C GLU A 578 -37.79 25.54 18.17
N ASP A 579 -38.16 25.15 16.94
CA ASP A 579 -39.56 24.92 16.54
C ASP A 579 -40.18 23.79 17.37
N PHE A 580 -39.47 22.70 17.62
CA PHE A 580 -39.92 21.65 18.53
C PHE A 580 -40.12 22.16 19.96
N LEU A 581 -39.13 22.87 20.53
CA LEU A 581 -39.21 23.41 21.88
C LEU A 581 -40.31 24.46 22.06
N SER A 582 -40.53 25.33 21.08
CA SER A 582 -41.60 26.33 21.13
C SER A 582 -42.99 25.69 21.07
N ASN A 583 -43.17 24.65 20.24
CA ASN A 583 -44.41 23.90 20.09
C ASN A 583 -44.63 22.80 21.16
N LEU A 584 -43.65 22.52 22.03
CA LEU A 584 -43.79 21.56 23.12
C LEU A 584 -44.73 22.10 24.21
N ASP A 585 -46.00 21.69 24.17
CA ASP A 585 -47.03 22.15 25.11
C ASP A 585 -46.84 21.52 26.50
N ILE A 586 -46.66 22.38 27.50
CA ILE A 586 -46.46 22.03 28.91
C ILE A 586 -47.69 22.35 29.76
N LYS A 587 -48.78 22.84 29.17
CA LYS A 587 -50.01 23.21 29.88
C LYS A 587 -50.93 22.01 30.12
N ASP A 588 -50.92 21.06 29.19
CA ASP A 588 -51.71 19.81 29.25
C ASP A 588 -51.04 18.71 30.08
N ASP A 589 -49.86 18.97 30.67
CA ASP A 589 -49.14 18.04 31.55
C ASP A 589 -49.37 18.32 33.04
N GLU A 590 -50.33 17.60 33.61
CA GLU A 590 -50.63 17.60 35.04
C GLU A 590 -49.51 16.96 35.91
N THR A 591 -48.56 16.24 35.30
CA THR A 591 -47.48 15.52 36.01
C THR A 591 -46.22 16.37 36.24
N GLY A 592 -46.06 17.46 35.47
CA GLY A 592 -44.88 18.32 35.47
C GLY A 592 -43.62 17.72 34.83
N LYS A 593 -43.67 16.48 34.31
CA LYS A 593 -42.55 15.81 33.64
C LYS A 593 -42.11 16.55 32.37
N LEU A 594 -43.04 17.02 31.53
CA LEU A 594 -42.73 17.80 30.33
C LEU A 594 -42.06 19.13 30.67
N ARG A 595 -42.37 19.76 31.82
CA ARG A 595 -41.66 20.96 32.27
C ARG A 595 -40.20 20.66 32.62
N ILE A 596 -39.93 19.51 33.24
CA ILE A 596 -38.56 19.07 33.54
C ILE A 596 -37.80 18.78 32.24
N ILE A 597 -38.41 18.04 31.31
CA ILE A 597 -37.79 17.67 30.03
C ILE A 597 -37.52 18.91 29.17
N LYS A 598 -38.51 19.81 29.04
CA LYS A 598 -38.34 21.09 28.34
C LYS A 598 -37.19 21.91 28.91
N LYS A 599 -37.07 21.94 30.25
CA LYS A 599 -35.94 22.61 30.92
C LYS A 599 -34.60 21.94 30.59
N ARG A 600 -34.48 20.61 30.69
CA ARG A 600 -33.26 19.86 30.34
C ARG A 600 -32.82 20.12 28.90
N LEU A 601 -33.77 20.18 27.98
CA LEU A 601 -33.53 20.47 26.56
C LEU A 601 -33.14 21.94 26.31
N GLN A 602 -33.69 22.88 27.07
CA GLN A 602 -33.30 24.31 27.01
C GLN A 602 -31.92 24.59 27.62
N GLU A 603 -31.46 23.76 28.56
CA GLU A 603 -30.13 23.86 29.19
C GLU A 603 -29.05 23.06 28.42
N LEU A 604 -29.40 22.44 27.29
CA LEU A 604 -28.54 21.57 26.51
C LEU A 604 -27.45 22.36 25.77
N THR A 605 -26.18 22.07 26.05
CA THR A 605 -25.03 22.68 25.35
C THR A 605 -23.92 21.64 25.12
N PRO A 606 -23.44 21.43 23.87
CA PRO A 606 -23.96 21.97 22.61
C PRO A 606 -25.30 21.35 22.19
N VAL A 607 -26.11 22.11 21.47
CA VAL A 607 -27.30 21.59 20.76
C VAL A 607 -26.83 20.89 19.48
N ASN A 608 -26.92 19.57 19.48
CA ASN A 608 -26.67 18.73 18.30
C ASN A 608 -27.64 17.53 18.32
N ILE A 609 -27.67 16.76 17.23
CA ILE A 609 -28.60 15.64 17.05
C ILE A 609 -28.44 14.60 18.17
N GLU A 610 -27.22 14.12 18.38
CA GLU A 610 -26.88 13.11 19.39
C GLU A 610 -27.32 13.51 20.82
N ASN A 611 -27.05 14.74 21.25
CA ASN A 611 -27.38 15.20 22.60
C ASN A 611 -28.90 15.38 22.78
N VAL A 612 -29.59 15.93 21.77
CA VAL A 612 -31.05 16.12 21.82
C VAL A 612 -31.75 14.77 21.83
N GLU A 613 -31.34 13.86 20.95
CA GLU A 613 -31.87 12.50 20.85
C GLU A 613 -31.59 11.69 22.12
N SER A 614 -30.38 11.78 22.67
CA SER A 614 -30.00 11.13 23.94
C SER A 614 -30.87 11.61 25.10
N VAL A 615 -31.08 12.93 25.25
CA VAL A 615 -31.94 13.48 26.31
C VAL A 615 -33.41 13.13 26.12
N LEU A 616 -33.91 13.11 24.88
CA LEU A 616 -35.27 12.65 24.59
C LEU A 616 -35.43 11.16 24.87
N THR A 617 -34.48 10.32 24.45
CA THR A 617 -34.48 8.87 24.68
C THR A 617 -34.41 8.55 26.17
N GLU A 618 -33.51 9.21 26.92
CA GLU A 618 -33.43 9.05 28.38
C GLU A 618 -34.71 9.54 29.07
N ALA A 619 -35.31 10.64 28.61
CA ALA A 619 -36.58 11.13 29.15
C ALA A 619 -37.73 10.13 28.91
N LEU A 620 -37.85 9.60 27.69
CA LEU A 620 -38.83 8.58 27.30
C LEU A 620 -38.64 7.30 28.14
N GLU A 621 -37.39 6.89 28.38
CA GLU A 621 -37.06 5.75 29.23
C GLU A 621 -37.41 5.99 30.70
N GLN A 622 -37.08 7.17 31.25
CA GLN A 622 -37.50 7.56 32.60
C GLN A 622 -39.02 7.54 32.75
N ILE A 623 -39.78 8.05 31.77
CA ILE A 623 -41.25 7.99 31.75
C ILE A 623 -41.73 6.53 31.67
N ARG A 624 -41.06 5.67 30.89
CA ARG A 624 -41.36 4.24 30.74
C ARG A 624 -41.31 3.52 32.09
N VAL A 625 -40.19 3.65 32.80
CA VAL A 625 -39.94 2.89 34.06
C VAL A 625 -40.61 3.52 35.30
N ASP A 626 -41.08 4.77 35.23
CA ASP A 626 -41.72 5.43 36.35
C ASP A 626 -43.05 4.75 36.73
N LYS A 627 -43.08 4.10 37.89
CA LYS A 627 -44.26 3.41 38.42
C LYS A 627 -45.32 4.35 39.02
N SER A 628 -45.01 5.64 39.18
CA SER A 628 -45.96 6.64 39.70
C SER A 628 -46.91 7.20 38.63
N LEU A 629 -46.59 7.02 37.34
CA LEU A 629 -47.40 7.48 36.21
C LEU A 629 -48.36 6.37 35.73
N SER A 630 -49.62 6.72 35.53
CA SER A 630 -50.58 5.83 34.85
C SER A 630 -50.25 5.68 33.36
N ILE A 631 -50.78 4.62 32.73
CA ILE A 631 -50.59 4.37 31.29
C ILE A 631 -51.04 5.58 30.46
N ASP A 632 -52.20 6.16 30.77
CA ASP A 632 -52.74 7.35 30.08
C ASP A 632 -51.86 8.60 30.26
N GLN A 633 -51.23 8.78 31.42
CA GLN A 633 -50.31 9.90 31.66
C GLN A 633 -49.03 9.73 30.83
N LYS A 634 -48.43 8.53 30.83
CA LYS A 634 -47.26 8.21 29.99
C LYS A 634 -47.59 8.40 28.50
N ALA A 635 -48.80 8.01 28.09
CA ALA A 635 -49.33 8.24 26.76
C ALA A 635 -49.30 9.74 26.37
N LYS A 636 -49.98 10.58 27.16
CA LYS A 636 -50.08 12.03 26.89
C LYS A 636 -48.70 12.71 26.80
N ILE A 637 -47.81 12.41 27.74
CA ILE A 637 -46.45 12.99 27.78
C ILE A 637 -45.70 12.65 26.48
N ASN A 638 -45.70 11.38 26.08
CA ASN A 638 -45.04 10.97 24.84
C ASN A 638 -45.73 11.46 23.57
N ALA A 639 -47.06 11.58 23.59
CA ALA A 639 -47.84 12.11 22.45
C ALA A 639 -47.33 13.50 22.04
N ILE A 640 -46.94 14.29 23.05
CA ILE A 640 -46.38 15.63 22.94
C ILE A 640 -44.87 15.60 22.57
N LEU A 641 -44.08 14.67 23.12
CA LEU A 641 -42.64 14.55 22.81
C LEU A 641 -42.34 14.08 21.39
N VAL A 642 -43.09 13.11 20.85
CA VAL A 642 -42.81 12.51 19.53
C VAL A 642 -43.69 13.18 18.45
N ASN A 643 -43.78 14.51 18.47
CA ASN A 643 -44.73 15.28 17.65
C ASN A 643 -44.37 15.28 16.15
N GLU A 644 -45.14 14.52 15.35
CA GLU A 644 -44.99 14.40 13.88
C GLU A 644 -45.12 15.72 13.10
N LYS A 645 -45.57 16.81 13.74
CA LYS A 645 -45.63 18.14 13.10
C LYS A 645 -44.26 18.79 12.89
N THR A 646 -43.21 18.29 13.53
CA THR A 646 -41.83 18.79 13.38
C THR A 646 -40.94 17.75 12.69
N PRO A 647 -40.08 18.14 11.74
CA PRO A 647 -39.17 17.20 11.05
C PRO A 647 -38.00 16.70 11.92
N LEU A 648 -38.07 16.88 13.25
CA LEU A 648 -37.05 16.47 14.20
C LEU A 648 -36.72 14.98 14.08
N GLN A 649 -37.75 14.13 13.98
CA GLN A 649 -37.60 12.69 13.80
C GLN A 649 -36.85 12.32 12.51
N SER A 650 -37.04 13.08 11.42
CA SER A 650 -36.35 12.84 10.15
C SER A 650 -34.86 13.17 10.22
N HIS A 651 -34.43 14.06 11.12
CA HIS A 651 -33.00 14.27 11.40
C HIS A 651 -32.38 13.09 12.17
N PHE A 652 -33.11 12.54 13.15
CA PHE A 652 -32.69 11.35 13.90
C PHE A 652 -32.57 10.12 12.99
N GLU A 653 -33.61 9.81 12.21
CA GLU A 653 -33.63 8.71 11.23
C GLU A 653 -32.53 8.83 10.17
N ALA A 654 -32.19 10.06 9.77
CA ALA A 654 -31.12 10.30 8.83
C ALA A 654 -29.72 10.10 9.43
N HIS A 655 -29.55 10.35 10.74
CA HIS A 655 -28.27 10.16 11.43
C HIS A 655 -27.99 8.71 11.87
N HIS A 656 -29.03 7.88 12.04
CA HIS A 656 -28.86 6.44 12.26
C HIS A 656 -28.31 5.69 11.05
N THR A 657 -28.59 6.18 9.83
CA THR A 657 -28.08 5.53 8.61
C THR A 657 -26.61 5.91 8.42
N THR A 658 -25.73 4.90 8.35
CA THR A 658 -24.29 5.13 8.16
C THR A 658 -23.97 5.68 6.76
N LEU A 659 -22.79 6.27 6.60
CA LEU A 659 -22.33 6.77 5.30
C LEU A 659 -22.24 5.62 4.27
N GLU A 660 -21.69 4.49 4.69
CA GLU A 660 -21.50 3.29 3.88
C GLU A 660 -22.84 2.73 3.39
N GLU A 661 -23.86 2.71 4.26
CA GLU A 661 -25.23 2.32 3.88
C GLU A 661 -25.88 3.31 2.91
N TYR A 662 -25.66 4.61 3.08
CA TYR A 662 -26.13 5.60 2.11
C TYR A 662 -25.45 5.41 0.74
N LEU A 663 -24.12 5.24 0.71
CA LEU A 663 -23.37 5.01 -0.52
C LEU A 663 -23.80 3.71 -1.21
N SER A 664 -24.04 2.63 -0.46
CA SER A 664 -24.55 1.36 -1.00
C SER A 664 -25.99 1.47 -1.54
N GLN A 665 -26.89 2.18 -0.82
CA GLN A 665 -28.24 2.49 -1.32
C GLN A 665 -28.22 3.35 -2.59
N LEU A 666 -27.30 4.32 -2.68
CA LEU A 666 -27.11 5.15 -3.87
C LEU A 666 -26.66 4.31 -5.08
N GLU A 667 -25.65 3.44 -4.92
CA GLU A 667 -25.19 2.57 -6.00
C GLU A 667 -26.29 1.60 -6.45
N HIS A 668 -27.01 1.00 -5.49
CA HIS A 668 -28.11 0.08 -5.79
C HIS A 668 -29.21 0.72 -6.63
N LEU A 669 -29.70 1.91 -6.25
CA LEU A 669 -30.71 2.63 -7.02
C LEU A 669 -30.17 3.17 -8.35
N PHE A 670 -28.88 3.55 -8.41
CA PHE A 670 -28.23 3.99 -9.64
C PHE A 670 -28.18 2.85 -10.67
N GLU A 671 -27.69 1.67 -10.29
CA GLU A 671 -27.62 0.52 -11.19
C GLU A 671 -29.03 0.03 -11.58
N LEU A 672 -30.01 0.02 -10.68
CA LEU A 672 -31.41 -0.28 -11.05
C LEU A 672 -31.97 0.70 -12.10
N ALA A 673 -31.80 2.00 -11.89
CA ALA A 673 -32.29 3.03 -12.81
C ALA A 673 -31.61 2.96 -14.19
N LYS A 674 -30.28 2.74 -14.18
CA LYS A 674 -29.43 2.57 -15.37
C LYS A 674 -29.78 1.31 -16.14
N THR A 675 -29.89 0.16 -15.46
CA THR A 675 -30.27 -1.11 -16.07
C THR A 675 -31.64 -1.01 -16.75
N LEU A 676 -32.67 -0.50 -16.06
CA LEU A 676 -33.99 -0.37 -16.68
C LEU A 676 -33.99 0.58 -17.88
N ARG A 677 -33.21 1.67 -17.83
CA ARG A 677 -33.05 2.62 -18.96
C ARG A 677 -32.43 1.93 -20.18
N ASP A 678 -31.40 1.12 -19.96
CA ASP A 678 -30.62 0.47 -21.01
C ASP A 678 -31.38 -0.73 -21.62
N ASP A 679 -32.21 -1.41 -20.83
CA ASP A 679 -33.04 -2.56 -21.24
C ASP A 679 -34.37 -2.17 -21.91
N SER A 680 -34.87 -0.96 -21.62
CA SER A 680 -36.17 -0.45 -22.11
C SER A 680 -36.39 -0.62 -23.63
N PRO A 681 -35.41 -0.43 -24.54
CA PRO A 681 -35.61 -0.66 -25.97
C PRO A 681 -35.90 -2.14 -26.33
N GLU A 682 -35.23 -3.10 -25.67
CA GLU A 682 -35.43 -4.53 -25.92
C GLU A 682 -36.76 -5.00 -25.32
N LEU A 683 -37.08 -4.55 -24.10
CA LEU A 683 -38.36 -4.82 -23.45
C LEU A 683 -39.55 -4.26 -24.25
N ASN A 684 -39.43 -3.06 -24.83
CA ASN A 684 -40.42 -2.51 -25.76
C ASN A 684 -40.59 -3.35 -27.03
N ASN A 685 -39.51 -3.92 -27.58
CA ASN A 685 -39.56 -4.78 -28.77
C ASN A 685 -40.30 -6.10 -28.49
N ILE A 686 -40.10 -6.70 -27.30
CA ILE A 686 -40.86 -7.88 -26.84
C ILE A 686 -42.36 -7.57 -26.72
N LEU A 687 -42.70 -6.38 -26.22
CA LEU A 687 -44.09 -5.97 -25.96
C LEU A 687 -44.84 -5.46 -27.20
N ALA A 688 -44.14 -5.18 -28.30
CA ALA A 688 -44.72 -4.63 -29.53
C ALA A 688 -45.98 -5.41 -30.00
N PRO A 689 -47.05 -4.71 -30.44
CA PRO A 689 -47.14 -3.25 -30.66
C PRO A 689 -47.48 -2.43 -29.40
N LYS A 690 -47.55 -3.03 -28.21
CA LYS A 690 -47.77 -2.30 -26.95
C LYS A 690 -46.44 -1.67 -26.50
N SER A 691 -46.43 -0.38 -26.20
CA SER A 691 -45.28 0.31 -25.63
C SER A 691 -45.34 0.36 -24.10
N LEU A 692 -44.17 0.37 -23.47
CA LEU A 692 -43.98 0.71 -22.05
C LEU A 692 -44.17 2.21 -21.83
N ASP A 693 -44.86 2.59 -20.76
CA ASP A 693 -44.93 3.96 -20.26
C ASP A 693 -43.73 4.26 -19.34
N ILE A 694 -42.54 4.36 -19.96
CA ILE A 694 -41.28 4.67 -19.29
C ILE A 694 -40.66 5.90 -19.95
N ASP A 695 -40.45 6.96 -19.18
CA ASP A 695 -39.62 8.08 -19.61
C ASP A 695 -38.15 7.80 -19.28
N SER A 696 -37.40 7.33 -20.27
CA SER A 696 -35.95 7.12 -20.15
C SER A 696 -35.19 8.40 -19.76
N LYS A 697 -35.76 9.60 -19.97
CA LYS A 697 -35.16 10.86 -19.47
C LYS A 697 -35.32 11.00 -17.97
N GLN A 698 -36.43 10.55 -17.37
CA GLN A 698 -36.60 10.53 -15.91
C GLN A 698 -35.65 9.54 -15.25
N LEU A 699 -35.48 8.34 -15.81
CA LEU A 699 -34.46 7.40 -15.32
C LEU A 699 -33.06 8.00 -15.40
N ASN A 700 -32.70 8.61 -16.53
CA ASN A 700 -31.41 9.27 -16.68
C ASN A 700 -31.22 10.44 -15.70
N PHE A 701 -32.26 11.26 -15.50
CA PHE A 701 -32.24 12.33 -14.51
C PHE A 701 -32.05 11.78 -13.08
N ARG A 702 -32.71 10.68 -12.71
CA ARG A 702 -32.50 10.04 -11.40
C ARG A 702 -31.10 9.46 -11.25
N CYS A 703 -30.54 8.84 -12.29
CA CYS A 703 -29.13 8.40 -12.28
C CYS A 703 -28.18 9.58 -11.99
N LEU A 704 -28.38 10.72 -12.66
CA LEU A 704 -27.58 11.93 -12.45
C LEU A 704 -27.80 12.53 -11.06
N ALA A 705 -29.03 12.59 -10.57
CA ALA A 705 -29.34 13.11 -9.23
C ALA A 705 -28.74 12.23 -8.12
N LEU A 706 -28.73 10.91 -8.28
CA LEU A 706 -28.08 9.97 -7.35
C LEU A 706 -26.54 10.16 -7.33
N ILE A 707 -25.92 10.39 -8.50
CA ILE A 707 -24.50 10.77 -8.56
C ILE A 707 -24.27 12.14 -7.90
N GLN A 708 -25.12 13.12 -8.17
CA GLN A 708 -25.05 14.48 -7.61
C GLN A 708 -25.09 14.47 -6.08
N ILE A 709 -26.13 13.86 -5.50
CA ILE A 709 -26.27 13.80 -4.04
C ILE A 709 -25.17 12.95 -3.40
N GLY A 710 -24.68 11.90 -4.07
CA GLY A 710 -23.52 11.10 -3.62
C GLY A 710 -22.19 11.87 -3.67
N GLY A 711 -21.96 12.70 -4.68
CA GLY A 711 -20.79 13.57 -4.77
C GLY A 711 -20.80 14.66 -3.69
N ILE A 712 -21.96 15.28 -3.46
CA ILE A 712 -22.17 16.21 -2.34
C ILE A 712 -21.94 15.48 -1.00
N LEU A 713 -22.45 14.26 -0.84
CA LEU A 713 -22.27 13.45 0.37
C LEU A 713 -20.79 13.17 0.68
N LEU A 714 -19.99 12.76 -0.31
CA LEU A 714 -18.53 12.57 -0.13
C LEU A 714 -17.83 13.87 0.26
N LYS A 715 -18.20 14.99 -0.38
CA LYS A 715 -17.61 16.31 -0.11
C LYS A 715 -17.95 16.80 1.30
N GLU A 716 -19.23 16.90 1.65
CA GLU A 716 -19.68 17.52 2.90
C GLU A 716 -19.36 16.65 4.14
N LYS A 717 -19.06 15.35 3.95
CA LYS A 717 -18.48 14.47 4.99
C LYS A 717 -16.94 14.40 4.96
N ASN A 718 -16.27 15.20 4.11
CA ASN A 718 -14.81 15.28 3.97
C ASN A 718 -14.12 13.92 3.75
N ILE A 719 -14.67 13.10 2.85
CA ILE A 719 -14.12 11.77 2.55
C ILE A 719 -12.86 11.90 1.69
N ASP A 720 -11.82 11.15 2.07
CA ASP A 720 -10.57 11.08 1.33
C ASP A 720 -10.79 10.45 -0.06
N LEU A 721 -10.73 11.28 -1.10
CA LEU A 721 -10.95 10.86 -2.49
C LEU A 721 -9.76 10.09 -3.10
N HIS A 722 -8.69 9.82 -2.34
CA HIS A 722 -7.68 8.81 -2.70
C HIS A 722 -8.17 7.38 -2.42
N VAL A 723 -9.07 7.20 -1.44
CA VAL A 723 -9.50 5.88 -0.95
C VAL A 723 -10.97 5.64 -1.29
N LYS A 724 -11.25 4.58 -2.06
CA LYS A 724 -12.61 4.14 -2.36
C LYS A 724 -13.29 3.64 -1.06
N PRO A 725 -14.44 4.23 -0.63
CA PRO A 725 -15.21 3.74 0.52
C PRO A 725 -15.59 2.26 0.40
N GLU A 726 -15.77 1.58 1.52
CA GLU A 726 -16.33 0.23 1.55
C GLU A 726 -17.81 0.24 1.08
N GLY A 727 -18.34 -0.94 0.73
CA GLY A 727 -19.74 -1.08 0.30
C GLY A 727 -20.09 -0.62 -1.13
N ILE A 728 -19.19 0.08 -1.85
CA ILE A 728 -19.42 0.49 -3.26
C ILE A 728 -18.35 0.02 -4.26
N SER A 729 -18.71 -0.08 -5.55
CA SER A 729 -17.79 -0.41 -6.64
C SER A 729 -16.85 0.74 -7.00
N ALA A 730 -15.68 0.40 -7.55
CA ALA A 730 -14.73 1.40 -8.06
C ALA A 730 -15.32 2.23 -9.21
N SER A 731 -16.11 1.60 -10.09
CA SER A 731 -16.79 2.28 -11.19
C SER A 731 -17.79 3.34 -10.71
N PHE A 732 -18.57 3.07 -9.66
CA PHE A 732 -19.52 4.04 -9.13
C PHE A 732 -18.82 5.14 -8.34
N PHE A 733 -17.82 4.78 -7.51
CA PHE A 733 -16.98 5.75 -6.81
C PHE A 733 -16.34 6.77 -7.75
N GLU A 734 -15.85 6.36 -8.92
CA GLU A 734 -15.29 7.27 -9.93
C GLU A 734 -16.29 8.29 -10.49
N HIS A 735 -17.60 8.01 -10.46
CA HIS A 735 -18.62 9.00 -10.79
C HIS A 735 -18.83 9.97 -9.63
N LEU A 736 -18.96 9.45 -8.40
CA LEU A 736 -19.13 10.28 -7.19
C LEU A 736 -17.92 11.19 -6.94
N LYS A 737 -16.70 10.70 -7.15
CA LYS A 737 -15.44 11.45 -7.01
C LYS A 737 -15.41 12.68 -7.94
N LYS A 738 -15.73 12.49 -9.23
CA LYS A 738 -15.78 13.58 -10.21
C LYS A 738 -16.81 14.64 -9.84
N GLU A 739 -17.96 14.18 -9.36
CA GLU A 739 -19.05 15.05 -8.92
C GLU A 739 -18.70 15.78 -7.61
N ALA A 740 -18.05 15.11 -6.64
CA ALA A 740 -17.54 15.74 -5.42
C ALA A 740 -16.56 16.87 -5.75
N ILE A 741 -15.59 16.61 -6.65
CA ILE A 741 -14.63 17.61 -7.16
C ILE A 741 -15.38 18.77 -7.85
N ALA A 742 -16.38 18.48 -8.69
CA ALA A 742 -17.20 19.50 -9.35
C ALA A 742 -18.00 20.37 -8.35
N ASN A 743 -18.41 19.81 -7.21
CA ASN A 743 -19.06 20.53 -6.11
C ASN A 743 -18.08 21.20 -5.14
N GLY A 744 -16.77 21.16 -5.42
CA GLY A 744 -15.71 21.85 -4.68
C GLY A 744 -14.99 21.03 -3.62
N ALA A 745 -14.97 19.69 -3.71
CA ALA A 745 -14.06 18.86 -2.94
C ALA A 745 -12.60 19.02 -3.40
N HIS A 746 -11.68 18.58 -2.54
CA HIS A 746 -10.26 18.44 -2.87
C HIS A 746 -10.05 17.56 -4.11
N PHE A 747 -8.98 17.81 -4.87
CA PHE A 747 -8.64 17.06 -6.08
C PHE A 747 -7.31 16.30 -5.86
N PRO A 748 -7.37 15.04 -5.37
CA PRO A 748 -6.20 14.21 -5.07
C PRO A 748 -5.08 14.27 -6.10
N GLU A 749 -5.42 14.01 -7.36
CA GLU A 749 -4.44 13.94 -8.46
C GLU A 749 -3.76 15.29 -8.76
N LEU A 750 -4.38 16.41 -8.39
CA LEU A 750 -3.78 17.74 -8.47
C LEU A 750 -2.91 18.04 -7.26
N GLU A 751 -3.30 17.60 -6.07
CA GLU A 751 -2.54 17.76 -4.82
C GLU A 751 -1.25 16.92 -4.86
N ASP A 752 -1.35 15.67 -5.28
CA ASP A 752 -0.19 14.81 -5.60
C ASP A 752 0.75 15.48 -6.61
N LEU A 753 0.20 16.07 -7.69
CA LEU A 753 0.99 16.74 -8.72
C LEU A 753 1.67 18.02 -8.22
N ILE A 754 1.02 18.78 -7.35
CA ILE A 754 1.60 19.95 -6.67
C ILE A 754 2.74 19.49 -5.75
N GLN A 755 2.51 18.48 -4.91
CA GLN A 755 3.51 17.99 -3.97
C GLN A 755 4.74 17.42 -4.70
N ASP A 756 4.52 16.69 -5.79
CA ASP A 756 5.58 16.13 -6.63
C ASP A 756 6.32 17.21 -7.45
N TRP A 757 5.65 18.33 -7.78
CA TRP A 757 6.29 19.52 -8.35
C TRP A 757 7.16 20.24 -7.32
N GLU A 758 6.69 20.46 -6.09
CA GLU A 758 7.46 21.07 -5.00
C GLU A 758 8.72 20.24 -4.67
N ASN A 759 8.58 18.91 -4.59
CA ASN A 759 9.70 17.98 -4.40
C ASN A 759 10.74 18.10 -5.54
N LYS A 760 10.30 18.29 -6.77
CA LYS A 760 11.19 18.53 -7.93
C LYS A 760 11.86 19.90 -7.87
N GLN A 761 11.16 20.96 -7.44
CA GLN A 761 11.76 22.28 -7.22
C GLN A 761 12.84 22.25 -6.14
N GLY A 762 12.58 21.59 -5.00
CA GLY A 762 13.57 21.40 -3.94
C GLY A 762 14.86 20.73 -4.46
N ARG A 763 14.72 19.64 -5.23
CA ARG A 763 15.85 18.97 -5.89
C ARG A 763 16.58 19.83 -6.92
N ILE A 764 15.89 20.73 -7.63
CA ILE A 764 16.54 21.68 -8.55
C ILE A 764 17.42 22.64 -7.74
N SER A 765 16.89 23.26 -6.68
CA SER A 765 17.68 24.17 -5.84
C SER A 765 18.85 23.49 -5.12
N GLU A 766 18.73 22.22 -4.72
CA GLU A 766 19.86 21.43 -4.21
C GLU A 766 20.95 21.22 -5.27
N LEU A 767 20.58 20.90 -6.51
CA LEU A 767 21.50 20.72 -7.62
C LEU A 767 22.17 22.04 -8.03
N GLU A 768 21.45 23.16 -8.06
CA GLU A 768 22.00 24.49 -8.30
C GLU A 768 23.05 24.87 -7.23
N GLN A 769 22.80 24.56 -5.95
CA GLN A 769 23.79 24.75 -4.89
C GLN A 769 25.02 23.85 -5.04
N GLN A 770 24.85 22.62 -5.55
CA GLN A 770 25.98 21.74 -5.84
C GLN A 770 26.80 22.24 -7.04
N GLU A 771 26.14 22.71 -8.10
CA GLU A 771 26.78 23.31 -9.27
C GLU A 771 27.57 24.57 -8.89
N GLN A 772 27.01 25.45 -8.06
CA GLN A 772 27.72 26.62 -7.55
C GLN A 772 28.98 26.22 -6.75
N LYS A 773 28.87 25.26 -5.82
CA LYS A 773 30.02 24.77 -5.04
C LYS A 773 31.11 24.18 -5.92
N LEU A 774 30.73 23.37 -6.92
CA LEU A 774 31.67 22.79 -7.88
C LEU A 774 32.33 23.87 -8.75
N SER A 775 31.58 24.89 -9.18
CA SER A 775 32.10 26.04 -9.92
C SER A 775 33.12 26.84 -9.12
N GLU A 776 32.83 27.13 -7.84
CA GLU A 776 33.78 27.76 -6.92
C GLU A 776 35.04 26.90 -6.69
N GLU A 777 34.89 25.57 -6.58
CA GLU A 777 36.01 24.65 -6.39
C GLU A 777 36.89 24.55 -7.65
N ILE A 778 36.29 24.51 -8.85
CA ILE A 778 37.01 24.58 -10.13
C ILE A 778 37.83 25.86 -10.24
N GLU A 779 37.25 27.02 -9.89
CA GLU A 779 37.98 28.30 -9.96
C GLU A 779 39.11 28.38 -8.91
N ARG A 780 38.93 27.82 -7.70
CA ARG A 780 40.02 27.68 -6.71
C ARG A 780 41.15 26.77 -7.21
N ILE A 781 40.81 25.62 -7.81
CA ILE A 781 41.78 24.69 -8.38
C ILE A 781 42.57 25.35 -9.52
N LYS A 782 41.88 26.11 -10.39
CA LYS A 782 42.49 26.86 -11.48
C LYS A 782 43.47 27.93 -10.98
N GLN A 783 43.06 28.74 -9.99
CA GLN A 783 43.95 29.75 -9.37
C GLN A 783 45.17 29.11 -8.70
N ALA A 784 44.99 27.98 -8.00
CA ALA A 784 46.11 27.22 -7.43
C ALA A 784 47.07 26.68 -8.51
N LYS A 785 46.55 26.24 -9.66
CA LYS A 785 47.35 25.78 -10.80
C LYS A 785 48.09 26.91 -11.52
N GLU A 786 47.48 28.09 -11.63
CA GLU A 786 48.15 29.29 -12.16
C GLU A 786 49.32 29.72 -11.25
N GLN A 787 49.13 29.73 -9.93
CA GLN A 787 50.19 30.00 -8.95
C GLN A 787 51.32 28.95 -8.99
N GLU A 788 50.98 27.66 -9.10
CA GLU A 788 51.96 26.58 -9.23
C GLU A 788 52.79 26.73 -10.51
N ALA A 789 52.16 27.08 -11.63
CA ALA A 789 52.83 27.35 -12.91
C ALA A 789 53.76 28.57 -12.83
N GLU A 790 53.36 29.65 -12.15
CA GLU A 790 54.21 30.82 -11.94
C GLU A 790 55.44 30.50 -11.08
N GLN A 791 55.26 29.78 -9.96
CA GLN A 791 56.37 29.30 -9.12
C GLN A 791 57.35 28.39 -9.88
N LEU A 792 56.84 27.48 -10.73
CA LEU A 792 57.64 26.63 -11.60
C LEU A 792 58.45 27.45 -12.61
N ASN A 793 57.84 28.45 -13.24
CA ASN A 793 58.49 29.31 -14.22
C ASN A 793 59.61 30.16 -13.59
N ASP A 794 59.35 30.68 -12.38
CA ASP A 794 60.32 31.46 -11.61
C ASP A 794 61.52 30.59 -11.15
N ARG A 795 61.27 29.31 -10.83
CA ARG A 795 62.31 28.32 -10.51
C ARG A 795 63.12 27.91 -11.74
N LEU A 796 62.49 27.75 -12.91
CA LEU A 796 63.16 27.51 -14.19
C LEU A 796 64.05 28.69 -14.60
N LYS A 797 63.62 29.92 -14.36
CA LYS A 797 64.41 31.13 -14.60
C LYS A 797 65.68 31.14 -13.73
N LYS A 798 65.55 30.92 -12.41
CA LYS A 798 66.69 30.84 -11.48
C LYS A 798 67.70 29.75 -11.90
N LEU A 799 67.21 28.56 -12.28
CA LEU A 799 68.05 27.47 -12.80
C LEU A 799 68.78 27.85 -14.11
N ARG A 800 68.11 28.56 -15.02
CA ARG A 800 68.74 29.04 -16.26
C ARG A 800 69.86 30.04 -15.99
N ASP A 801 69.63 31.00 -15.10
CA ASP A 801 70.63 31.99 -14.70
C ASP A 801 71.85 31.33 -14.02
N GLU A 802 71.62 30.29 -13.21
CA GLU A 802 72.66 29.50 -12.56
C GLU A 802 73.49 28.66 -13.56
N VAL A 803 72.84 28.01 -14.53
CA VAL A 803 73.52 27.30 -15.63
C VAL A 803 74.40 28.26 -16.46
N GLN A 804 73.89 29.44 -16.79
CA GLN A 804 74.64 30.45 -17.56
C GLN A 804 75.85 30.97 -16.76
N LYS A 805 75.70 31.16 -15.44
CA LYS A 805 76.80 31.52 -14.55
C LYS A 805 77.88 30.43 -14.51
N LEU A 806 77.50 29.16 -14.35
CA LEU A 806 78.43 28.02 -14.35
C LEU A 806 79.17 27.86 -15.69
N GLN A 807 78.50 28.11 -16.83
CA GLN A 807 79.15 28.11 -18.15
C GLN A 807 80.24 29.19 -18.26
N SER A 808 79.95 30.43 -17.87
CA SER A 808 80.96 31.50 -17.90
C SER A 808 82.16 31.23 -16.96
N GLN A 809 81.94 30.56 -15.83
CA GLN A 809 83.02 30.12 -14.93
C GLN A 809 83.89 29.02 -15.56
N ALA A 810 83.28 28.08 -16.29
CA ALA A 810 84.01 27.02 -16.99
C ALA A 810 84.92 27.56 -18.11
N GLU A 811 84.45 28.56 -18.88
CA GLU A 811 85.26 29.23 -19.90
C GLU A 811 86.45 29.98 -19.28
N GLN A 812 86.23 30.73 -18.19
CA GLN A 812 87.32 31.44 -17.48
C GLN A 812 88.38 30.49 -16.92
N LEU A 813 87.97 29.32 -16.40
CA LEU A 813 88.90 28.31 -15.89
C LEU A 813 89.75 27.70 -17.03
N ASN A 814 89.13 27.42 -18.18
CA ASN A 814 89.80 26.85 -19.35
C ASN A 814 90.90 27.79 -19.91
N ASP A 815 90.62 29.10 -19.96
CA ASP A 815 91.58 30.13 -20.38
C ASP A 815 92.79 30.27 -19.42
N GLN A 816 92.57 30.10 -18.11
CA GLN A 816 93.68 30.06 -17.14
C GLN A 816 94.55 28.81 -17.35
N LEU A 817 93.93 27.65 -17.59
CA LEU A 817 94.62 26.37 -17.77
C LEU A 817 95.51 26.37 -19.04
N GLN A 818 95.04 26.99 -20.12
CA GLN A 818 95.86 27.17 -21.33
C GLN A 818 97.09 28.09 -21.12
N LYS A 819 96.97 29.12 -20.28
CA LYS A 819 98.10 30.02 -19.98
C LYS A 819 99.19 29.31 -19.19
N GLN A 820 98.83 28.58 -18.12
CA GLN A 820 99.80 27.89 -17.27
C GLN A 820 100.59 26.81 -18.03
N ASN A 821 99.94 26.03 -18.91
CA ASN A 821 100.62 25.00 -19.71
C ASN A 821 101.73 25.59 -20.61
N ARG A 822 101.50 26.74 -21.25
CA ARG A 822 102.51 27.41 -22.11
C ARG A 822 103.73 27.91 -21.34
N GLU A 823 103.58 28.14 -20.04
CA GLU A 823 104.63 28.67 -19.17
C GLU A 823 105.50 27.55 -18.60
N ALA A 824 104.88 26.44 -18.19
CA ALA A 824 105.57 25.22 -17.76
C ALA A 824 106.44 24.61 -18.88
N GLU A 825 105.96 24.62 -20.12
CA GLU A 825 106.69 24.06 -21.27
C GLU A 825 107.94 24.87 -21.64
N LYS A 826 107.92 26.20 -21.43
CA LYS A 826 109.11 27.06 -21.59
C LYS A 826 110.19 26.77 -20.55
N GLN A 827 109.82 26.44 -19.31
CA GLN A 827 110.80 26.15 -18.26
C GLN A 827 111.46 24.77 -18.44
N ARG A 828 110.71 23.72 -18.82
CA ARG A 828 111.28 22.39 -19.11
C ARG A 828 112.42 22.44 -20.14
N ARG A 829 112.20 23.12 -21.28
CA ARG A 829 113.20 23.25 -22.36
C ARG A 829 114.47 23.98 -21.94
N LYS A 830 114.43 24.81 -20.88
CA LYS A 830 115.61 25.52 -20.35
C LYS A 830 116.45 24.62 -19.43
N ILE A 831 115.81 23.72 -18.68
CA ILE A 831 116.48 22.75 -17.80
C ILE A 831 117.16 21.65 -18.62
N GLU A 832 116.47 21.07 -19.61
CA GLU A 832 117.04 20.05 -20.51
C GLU A 832 118.35 20.51 -21.17
N LYS A 833 118.44 21.79 -21.56
CA LYS A 833 119.64 22.31 -22.22
C LYS A 833 120.83 22.49 -21.27
N LEU A 834 120.60 22.90 -20.02
CA LEU A 834 121.65 23.04 -19.00
C LEU A 834 122.18 21.70 -18.50
N GLN A 835 121.38 20.63 -18.60
CA GLN A 835 121.78 19.26 -18.26
C GLN A 835 122.39 18.50 -19.45
N SER A 836 122.56 19.13 -20.61
CA SER A 836 123.19 18.49 -21.77
C SER A 836 124.68 18.21 -21.50
N GLN A 837 125.14 17.03 -21.92
CA GLN A 837 126.50 16.56 -21.64
C GLN A 837 127.58 17.55 -22.12
N ALA A 838 127.37 18.20 -23.26
CA ALA A 838 128.28 19.21 -23.81
C ALA A 838 128.51 20.43 -22.88
N GLU A 839 127.49 20.86 -22.14
CA GLU A 839 127.64 21.95 -21.15
C GLU A 839 128.37 21.45 -19.90
N LEU A 840 128.09 20.22 -19.45
CA LEU A 840 128.77 19.59 -18.31
C LEU A 840 130.27 19.36 -18.57
N ASP A 841 130.63 18.86 -19.75
CA ASP A 841 132.02 18.65 -20.18
C ASP A 841 132.76 19.99 -20.31
N THR A 842 132.08 21.03 -20.80
CA THR A 842 132.67 22.36 -20.90
C THR A 842 132.90 22.99 -19.52
N GLU A 843 131.98 22.81 -18.56
CA GLU A 843 132.18 23.24 -17.16
C GLU A 843 133.35 22.51 -16.50
N TRP A 844 133.50 21.20 -16.74
CA TRP A 844 134.65 20.43 -16.26
C TRP A 844 135.96 20.98 -16.83
N LEU A 845 136.00 21.30 -18.14
CA LEU A 845 137.21 21.78 -18.79
C LEU A 845 137.62 23.19 -18.34
N ILE A 846 136.64 24.09 -18.14
CA ILE A 846 136.87 25.39 -17.49
C ILE A 846 137.48 25.21 -16.10
N THR A 847 136.84 24.39 -15.25
CA THR A 847 137.19 24.28 -13.82
C THR A 847 138.42 23.43 -13.52
N LYS A 848 138.72 22.42 -14.34
CA LYS A 848 139.83 21.47 -14.10
C LYS A 848 141.07 21.71 -14.96
N LYS A 849 140.98 22.45 -16.07
CA LYS A 849 142.12 22.69 -16.97
C LYS A 849 142.45 24.17 -17.13
N ILE A 850 141.49 24.99 -17.56
CA ILE A 850 141.78 26.39 -17.90
C ILE A 850 142.02 27.25 -16.65
N LEU A 851 141.11 27.24 -15.67
CA LEU A 851 141.27 28.03 -14.43
C LEU A 851 142.59 27.73 -13.68
N PRO A 852 143.03 26.47 -13.51
CA PRO A 852 144.35 26.15 -12.95
C PRO A 852 145.53 26.74 -13.75
N LEU A 853 145.47 26.75 -15.08
CA LEU A 853 146.51 27.35 -15.91
C LEU A 853 146.52 28.88 -15.80
N THR A 854 145.35 29.52 -15.81
CA THR A 854 145.20 30.97 -15.61
C THR A 854 145.77 31.38 -14.24
N ASN A 855 145.45 30.63 -13.19
CA ASN A 855 146.03 30.84 -11.86
C ASN A 855 147.55 30.65 -11.83
N LYS A 856 148.07 29.62 -12.50
CA LYS A 856 149.53 29.36 -12.57
C LYS A 856 150.28 30.49 -13.27
N TYR A 857 149.71 31.03 -14.35
CA TYR A 857 150.32 32.15 -15.07
C TYR A 857 150.20 33.49 -14.31
N LEU A 858 149.09 33.73 -13.61
CA LEU A 858 148.97 34.85 -12.68
C LEU A 858 150.03 34.77 -11.57
N ASN A 859 150.20 33.62 -10.92
CA ASN A 859 151.23 33.43 -9.90
C ASN A 859 152.66 33.71 -10.43
N HIS A 860 152.94 33.37 -11.69
CA HIS A 860 154.22 33.69 -12.33
C HIS A 860 154.40 35.21 -12.54
N LEU A 861 153.39 35.90 -13.09
CA LEU A 861 153.44 37.36 -13.24
C LEU A 861 153.49 38.09 -11.88
N LEU A 862 152.85 37.55 -10.85
CA LEU A 862 152.97 38.05 -9.48
C LEU A 862 154.41 37.88 -8.97
N ALA A 863 155.07 36.74 -9.20
CA ALA A 863 156.47 36.55 -8.83
C ALA A 863 157.41 37.57 -9.51
N GLU A 864 157.26 37.80 -10.83
CA GLU A 864 158.03 38.84 -11.53
C GLU A 864 157.73 40.26 -10.99
N ALA A 865 156.48 40.55 -10.62
CA ALA A 865 156.11 41.82 -10.00
C ALA A 865 156.73 42.00 -8.60
N ILE A 866 156.85 40.92 -7.82
CA ILE A 866 157.48 40.90 -6.49
C ILE A 866 158.98 41.16 -6.61
N GLU A 867 159.68 40.63 -7.62
CA GLU A 867 161.11 40.91 -7.83
C GLU A 867 161.38 42.41 -8.04
N LEU A 868 160.49 43.11 -8.76
CA LEU A 868 160.58 44.55 -8.99
C LEU A 868 160.01 45.41 -7.84
N GLN A 869 159.12 44.84 -7.01
CA GLN A 869 158.54 45.50 -5.84
C GLN A 869 158.30 44.49 -4.70
N PRO A 870 159.31 44.19 -3.85
CA PRO A 870 159.22 43.13 -2.84
C PRO A 870 158.08 43.27 -1.83
N GLN A 871 157.56 44.49 -1.68
CA GLN A 871 156.49 44.84 -0.74
C GLN A 871 155.14 44.18 -1.07
N ILE A 872 154.95 43.65 -2.30
CA ILE A 872 153.71 42.97 -2.72
C ILE A 872 153.77 41.43 -2.59
N VAL A 873 154.72 40.88 -1.83
CA VAL A 873 154.95 39.41 -1.69
C VAL A 873 153.71 38.61 -1.25
N ASN A 874 152.78 39.23 -0.52
CA ASN A 874 151.54 38.60 -0.03
C ASN A 874 150.29 38.98 -0.86
N HIS A 875 150.44 39.51 -2.07
CA HIS A 875 149.31 39.96 -2.89
C HIS A 875 148.50 38.79 -3.45
N ASP A 876 147.17 38.89 -3.39
CA ASP A 876 146.24 37.85 -3.81
C ASP A 876 146.01 37.87 -5.33
N ILE A 877 146.23 36.75 -6.00
CA ILE A 877 146.07 36.69 -7.47
C ILE A 877 144.65 36.97 -7.97
N ASN A 878 143.66 36.95 -7.10
CA ASN A 878 142.28 37.30 -7.41
C ASN A 878 142.03 38.82 -7.43
N LYS A 879 143.04 39.65 -7.16
CA LYS A 879 142.96 41.12 -7.10
C LYS A 879 143.98 41.76 -8.05
N PRO A 880 143.67 42.91 -8.68
CA PRO A 880 144.60 43.56 -9.58
C PRO A 880 145.85 44.04 -8.83
N LEU A 881 147.01 44.03 -9.49
CA LEU A 881 148.27 44.49 -8.89
C LEU A 881 148.23 46.00 -8.59
N PRO A 882 148.76 46.45 -7.43
CA PRO A 882 148.84 47.86 -7.07
C PRO A 882 149.92 48.57 -7.91
N SER A 883 149.87 49.90 -7.97
CA SER A 883 150.84 50.73 -8.70
C SER A 883 152.28 50.59 -8.19
N CYS A 884 153.26 50.89 -9.06
CA CYS A 884 154.67 50.84 -8.70
C CYS A 884 155.10 52.09 -7.92
N ASN A 885 155.81 51.88 -6.80
CA ASN A 885 156.30 52.90 -5.89
C ASN A 885 157.82 53.17 -6.04
N SER A 886 158.49 52.58 -7.05
CA SER A 886 159.90 52.83 -7.32
C SER A 886 160.13 54.21 -7.97
N GLU A 887 161.17 54.92 -7.53
CA GLU A 887 161.63 56.17 -8.15
C GLU A 887 162.52 55.94 -9.38
N ASP A 888 163.03 54.72 -9.60
CA ASP A 888 163.71 54.36 -10.86
C ASP A 888 162.67 54.10 -11.96
N GLU A 889 162.63 55.00 -12.95
CA GLU A 889 161.71 54.90 -14.09
C GLU A 889 161.91 53.64 -14.95
N ARG A 890 163.09 52.99 -14.94
CA ARG A 890 163.24 51.67 -15.60
C ARG A 890 162.45 50.59 -14.87
N THR A 891 162.63 50.47 -13.55
CA THR A 891 161.90 49.53 -12.69
C THR A 891 160.39 49.80 -12.73
N LYS A 892 159.99 51.08 -12.71
CA LYS A 892 158.59 51.52 -12.72
C LYS A 892 157.87 51.16 -14.02
N GLU A 893 158.50 51.41 -15.18
CA GLU A 893 157.95 51.06 -16.49
C GLU A 893 157.98 49.54 -16.75
N ALA A 894 158.96 48.81 -16.19
CA ALA A 894 158.98 47.34 -16.22
C ALA A 894 157.82 46.72 -15.40
N TYR A 895 157.65 47.15 -14.14
CA TYR A 895 156.57 46.69 -13.29
C TYR A 895 155.19 47.03 -13.88
N LYS A 896 155.02 48.24 -14.43
CA LYS A 896 153.77 48.67 -15.07
C LYS A 896 153.35 47.74 -16.22
N LYS A 897 154.30 47.21 -17.00
CA LYS A 897 154.03 46.21 -18.04
C LYS A 897 153.56 44.88 -17.46
N ILE A 898 154.17 44.42 -16.36
CA ILE A 898 153.73 43.19 -15.67
C ILE A 898 152.33 43.38 -15.06
N ALA A 899 152.07 44.52 -14.40
CA ALA A 899 150.76 44.83 -13.83
C ALA A 899 149.64 44.88 -14.88
N LEU A 900 149.90 45.43 -16.07
CA LEU A 900 148.95 45.41 -17.20
C LEU A 900 148.62 43.97 -17.66
N LYS A 901 149.65 43.11 -17.85
CA LYS A 901 149.44 41.69 -18.18
C LYS A 901 148.64 40.98 -17.08
N PHE A 902 149.02 41.20 -15.83
CA PHE A 902 148.41 40.56 -14.67
C PHE A 902 146.91 40.85 -14.60
N ASN A 903 146.54 42.13 -14.63
CA ASN A 903 145.15 42.57 -14.49
C ASN A 903 144.28 42.10 -15.69
N ALA A 904 144.86 42.05 -16.89
CA ALA A 904 144.20 41.49 -18.07
C ALA A 904 143.89 39.99 -17.91
N VAL A 905 144.86 39.19 -17.44
CA VAL A 905 144.66 37.74 -17.21
C VAL A 905 143.74 37.47 -16.01
N GLN A 906 143.75 38.32 -15.00
CA GLN A 906 142.80 38.24 -13.88
C GLN A 906 141.36 38.47 -14.35
N THR A 907 141.15 39.39 -15.30
CA THR A 907 139.83 39.63 -15.93
C THR A 907 139.35 38.39 -16.70
N LEU A 908 140.25 37.68 -17.40
CA LEU A 908 139.92 36.40 -18.04
C LEU A 908 139.43 35.35 -17.04
N LYS A 909 140.08 35.27 -15.87
CA LYS A 909 139.68 34.34 -14.80
C LYS A 909 138.23 34.61 -14.35
N GLN A 910 137.90 35.88 -14.07
CA GLN A 910 136.56 36.27 -13.63
C GLN A 910 135.47 35.95 -14.67
N GLY A 911 135.79 36.07 -15.97
CA GLY A 911 134.88 35.69 -17.06
C GLY A 911 134.51 34.20 -17.08
N LEU A 912 135.41 33.32 -16.65
CA LEU A 912 135.18 31.88 -16.55
C LEU A 912 134.31 31.47 -15.36
N GLU A 913 134.32 32.27 -14.28
CA GLU A 913 133.69 31.94 -12.99
C GLU A 913 132.23 32.48 -12.88
N ASN A 914 131.76 33.34 -13.79
CA ASN A 914 130.45 34.01 -13.71
C ASN A 914 129.23 33.14 -14.09
N LYS A 915 128.79 32.28 -13.15
CA LYS A 915 127.68 31.33 -13.34
C LYS A 915 126.27 31.94 -13.30
N GLU A 916 126.09 33.12 -12.72
CA GLU A 916 124.75 33.71 -12.53
C GLU A 916 124.27 34.48 -13.75
N ALA A 917 125.11 35.36 -14.31
CA ALA A 917 124.75 36.15 -15.49
C ALA A 917 124.88 35.36 -16.80
N VAL A 918 125.81 34.40 -16.87
CA VAL A 918 126.04 33.53 -18.03
C VAL A 918 126.00 32.06 -17.59
N PRO A 919 124.79 31.49 -17.39
CA PRO A 919 124.63 30.16 -16.80
C PRO A 919 125.11 29.01 -17.68
N PHE A 920 125.31 29.23 -18.97
CA PHE A 920 125.85 28.21 -19.90
C PHE A 920 127.39 28.20 -19.90
N PRO A 921 128.05 27.11 -19.43
CA PRO A 921 129.50 26.93 -19.50
C PRO A 921 130.11 27.18 -20.89
N SER A 922 129.47 26.69 -21.95
CA SER A 922 129.90 26.88 -23.35
C SER A 922 130.11 28.36 -23.69
N LYS A 923 129.18 29.22 -23.27
CA LYS A 923 129.25 30.66 -23.56
C LYS A 923 130.30 31.37 -22.72
N ARG A 924 130.60 30.89 -21.50
CA ARG A 924 131.75 31.37 -20.71
C ARG A 924 133.08 31.02 -21.37
N LEU A 925 133.21 29.81 -21.93
CA LEU A 925 134.42 29.41 -22.67
C LEU A 925 134.64 30.23 -23.95
N GLU A 926 133.57 30.48 -24.70
CA GLU A 926 133.62 31.31 -25.92
C GLU A 926 134.06 32.75 -25.60
N ASN A 927 133.43 33.39 -24.60
CA ASN A 927 133.80 34.73 -24.14
C ASN A 927 135.26 34.79 -23.63
N PHE A 928 135.76 33.73 -22.97
CA PHE A 928 137.16 33.62 -22.56
C PHE A 928 138.10 33.54 -23.77
N LYS A 929 137.78 32.74 -24.79
CA LYS A 929 138.59 32.61 -26.02
C LYS A 929 138.71 33.94 -26.77
N GLU A 930 137.61 34.65 -26.94
CA GLU A 930 137.60 35.99 -27.57
C GLU A 930 138.45 36.97 -26.77
N SER A 931 138.26 37.02 -25.46
CA SER A 931 138.99 37.94 -24.57
C SER A 931 140.48 37.61 -24.50
N LEU A 932 140.86 36.32 -24.48
CA LEU A 932 142.26 35.85 -24.48
C LEU A 932 142.98 36.26 -25.77
N THR A 933 142.30 36.11 -26.91
CA THR A 933 142.83 36.50 -28.23
C THR A 933 143.01 38.02 -28.32
N ARG A 934 142.05 38.78 -27.78
CA ARG A 934 142.13 40.24 -27.71
C ARG A 934 143.30 40.73 -26.85
N ILE A 935 143.57 40.10 -25.70
CA ILE A 935 144.65 40.51 -24.80
C ILE A 935 146.05 40.32 -25.43
N GLU A 936 146.26 39.26 -26.22
CA GLU A 936 147.51 39.10 -27.01
C GLU A 936 147.74 40.26 -27.98
N ASN A 937 146.69 40.65 -28.71
CA ASN A 937 146.75 41.76 -29.67
C ASN A 937 146.92 43.13 -28.96
N ASP A 938 146.12 43.40 -27.93
CA ASP A 938 146.07 44.70 -27.23
C ASP A 938 147.36 44.98 -26.43
N LEU A 939 147.99 43.96 -25.84
CA LEU A 939 149.23 44.10 -25.05
C LEU A 939 150.52 43.77 -25.82
N ASN A 940 150.40 43.31 -27.08
CA ASN A 940 151.50 43.09 -28.01
C ASN A 940 152.60 42.16 -27.47
N LEU A 941 152.18 41.07 -26.79
CA LEU A 941 153.03 40.22 -25.94
C LEU A 941 153.81 39.14 -26.71
N HIS A 942 153.87 39.25 -28.04
CA HIS A 942 154.47 38.26 -28.94
C HIS A 942 155.98 37.99 -28.74
N ARG A 943 156.68 38.72 -27.85
CA ARG A 943 158.09 38.48 -27.46
C ARG A 943 158.26 37.92 -26.04
N ASP A 944 157.17 37.72 -25.30
CA ASP A 944 157.16 37.11 -23.98
C ASP A 944 157.04 35.56 -24.13
N PRO A 945 158.09 34.79 -23.78
CA PRO A 945 158.07 33.35 -23.97
C PRO A 945 157.11 32.63 -23.01
N THR A 946 156.87 33.18 -21.81
CA THR A 946 156.01 32.52 -20.81
C THR A 946 154.54 32.81 -21.10
N TRP A 947 154.21 34.03 -21.54
CA TRP A 947 152.89 34.34 -22.09
C TRP A 947 152.55 33.43 -23.27
N LYS A 948 153.45 33.33 -24.26
CA LYS A 948 153.25 32.46 -25.43
C LYS A 948 153.00 31.01 -25.04
N ARG A 949 153.67 30.51 -23.98
CA ARG A 949 153.43 29.17 -23.45
C ARG A 949 152.02 29.04 -22.84
N TYR A 950 151.63 29.96 -21.96
CA TYR A 950 150.28 29.99 -21.39
C TYR A 950 149.19 30.08 -22.45
N LEU A 951 149.34 31.01 -23.41
CA LEU A 951 148.44 31.21 -24.54
C LEU A 951 148.32 29.95 -25.41
N ARG A 952 149.45 29.33 -25.81
CA ARG A 952 149.48 28.09 -26.61
C ARG A 952 148.81 26.93 -25.88
N THR A 953 149.07 26.74 -24.58
CA THR A 953 148.44 25.66 -23.80
C THR A 953 146.94 25.90 -23.60
N CYS A 954 146.49 27.12 -23.31
CA CYS A 954 145.06 27.43 -23.21
C CYS A 954 144.34 27.27 -24.55
N LEU A 955 144.94 27.71 -25.67
CA LEU A 955 144.37 27.53 -27.00
C LEU A 955 144.37 26.05 -27.45
N ALA A 956 145.36 25.25 -27.06
CA ALA A 956 145.35 23.80 -27.31
C ALA A 956 144.20 23.10 -26.55
N ILE A 957 144.00 23.44 -25.27
CA ILE A 957 142.89 22.89 -24.46
C ILE A 957 141.52 23.31 -25.00
N VAL A 958 141.38 24.54 -25.51
CA VAL A 958 140.18 24.99 -26.23
C VAL A 958 140.03 24.29 -27.59
N GLY A 959 141.16 23.93 -28.24
CA GLY A 959 141.20 23.21 -29.51
C GLY A 959 140.72 21.76 -29.42
N ILE A 960 140.99 21.06 -28.31
CA ILE A 960 140.55 19.68 -28.07
C ILE A 960 139.01 19.56 -28.08
N LEU A 961 138.28 20.59 -27.63
CA LEU A 961 136.82 20.64 -27.74
C LEU A 961 136.31 20.85 -29.17
N ALA A 962 137.11 21.44 -30.05
CA ALA A 962 136.75 21.71 -31.44
C ALA A 962 137.08 20.54 -32.40
N SER A 963 138.03 19.67 -32.04
CA SER A 963 138.42 18.50 -32.84
C SER A 963 137.56 17.24 -32.56
N GLY A 964 136.76 17.25 -31.49
CA GLY A 964 135.74 16.22 -31.21
C GLY A 964 136.26 14.87 -30.74
N VAL A 965 137.55 14.73 -30.39
CA VAL A 965 138.25 13.45 -30.16
C VAL A 965 137.80 12.68 -28.89
N VAL A 966 136.75 13.14 -28.20
CA VAL A 966 135.99 12.34 -27.21
C VAL A 966 134.83 11.57 -27.89
N PHE A 967 134.96 11.24 -29.19
CA PHE A 967 134.27 10.10 -29.82
C PHE A 967 134.54 8.81 -29.02
N GLY A 968 133.69 7.77 -28.97
CA GLY A 968 132.41 7.42 -29.61
C GLY A 968 131.91 6.09 -28.96
N MET A 969 130.92 5.34 -29.44
CA MET A 969 130.21 5.36 -30.71
C MET A 969 128.74 4.89 -30.55
N ALA A 970 127.79 5.73 -30.93
CA ALA A 970 126.47 5.37 -31.46
C ALA A 970 125.84 6.67 -32.01
N GLY A 971 125.55 6.86 -33.29
CA GLY A 971 125.71 6.04 -34.48
C GLY A 971 125.03 6.81 -35.61
N MET A 972 125.82 7.34 -36.56
CA MET A 972 125.33 8.34 -37.54
C MET A 972 124.22 7.81 -38.45
N VAL A 973 122.97 8.25 -38.23
CA VAL A 973 121.88 8.19 -39.21
C VAL A 973 120.97 9.43 -39.06
N LEU A 974 120.77 10.18 -40.15
CA LEU A 974 119.73 11.21 -40.37
C LEU A 974 119.80 12.56 -39.61
N TYR A 975 120.81 13.39 -39.93
CA TYR A 975 120.59 14.84 -40.13
C TYR A 975 121.07 15.29 -41.54
N SER A 976 120.64 14.55 -42.56
CA SER A 976 120.87 14.88 -43.98
C SER A 976 119.73 15.69 -44.61
N LYS A 977 118.91 16.36 -43.79
CA LYS A 977 117.88 17.31 -44.23
C LYS A 977 117.95 18.59 -43.38
N PHE A 978 118.51 19.63 -44.00
CA PHE A 978 118.65 21.01 -43.50
C PHE A 978 119.88 21.35 -42.63
N ALA A 979 121.07 21.18 -43.22
CA ALA A 979 121.95 22.35 -43.32
C ALA A 979 121.24 23.37 -44.26
N ASP A 980 120.96 24.62 -43.90
CA ASP A 980 121.82 25.70 -43.40
C ASP A 980 122.55 26.46 -44.53
N LYS A 981 122.20 27.76 -44.61
CA LYS A 981 122.95 28.94 -45.09
C LYS A 981 123.67 28.96 -46.45
N LYS A 982 123.47 30.10 -47.14
CA LYS A 982 124.50 30.69 -48.02
C LYS A 982 125.52 31.44 -47.16
N VAL A 983 126.81 31.14 -47.31
CA VAL A 983 127.93 32.07 -47.04
C VAL A 983 128.93 31.97 -48.20
N SER A 984 129.63 33.07 -48.48
CA SER A 984 130.35 33.34 -49.73
C SER A 984 131.72 32.63 -49.90
N TYR A 985 132.25 32.71 -51.11
CA TYR A 985 133.45 32.05 -51.66
C TYR A 985 134.80 32.68 -51.24
N PHE A 986 135.82 31.82 -51.01
CA PHE A 986 137.29 31.99 -51.24
C PHE A 986 138.02 33.13 -50.45
N PHE A 987 139.31 33.09 -50.06
CA PHE A 987 140.59 32.43 -50.47
C PHE A 987 141.47 32.19 -49.19
N SER A 988 142.61 31.46 -49.12
CA SER A 988 143.30 30.44 -49.95
C SER A 988 144.54 29.85 -49.21
N GLN A 989 144.96 28.63 -49.58
CA GLN A 989 146.32 28.01 -49.47
C GLN A 989 147.13 27.96 -48.13
N GLN A 990 147.27 26.71 -47.65
CA GLN A 990 148.48 26.02 -47.14
C GLN A 990 149.22 26.37 -45.82
N THR A 991 149.30 25.32 -44.99
CA THR A 991 150.41 24.83 -44.13
C THR A 991 150.88 25.63 -42.90
N GLN A 992 150.50 25.14 -41.71
CA GLN A 992 151.42 24.80 -40.60
C GLN A 992 150.76 23.85 -39.55
N GLY A 993 149.95 22.89 -40.01
CA GLY A 993 149.07 22.10 -39.13
C GLY A 993 149.66 20.86 -38.45
N ASN A 994 150.86 20.38 -38.83
CA ASN A 994 151.34 19.07 -38.38
C ASN A 994 152.14 19.10 -37.06
N GLU A 995 152.95 20.14 -36.78
CA GLU A 995 153.69 20.24 -35.50
C GLU A 995 152.75 20.41 -34.30
N PHE A 996 151.57 21.00 -34.50
CA PHE A 996 150.56 21.14 -33.45
C PHE A 996 149.92 19.80 -33.06
N VAL A 997 149.88 18.83 -33.99
CA VAL A 997 149.30 17.50 -33.77
C VAL A 997 150.29 16.59 -33.01
N GLU A 998 151.59 16.65 -33.29
CA GLU A 998 152.59 15.88 -32.53
C GLU A 998 152.81 16.38 -31.09
N GLU A 999 152.70 17.70 -30.84
CA GLU A 999 152.71 18.22 -29.46
C GLU A 999 151.49 17.79 -28.64
N ILE A 1000 150.31 17.68 -29.26
CA ILE A 1000 149.08 17.22 -28.59
C ILE A 1000 149.24 15.76 -28.15
N ASN A 1001 149.80 14.90 -29.00
CA ASN A 1001 150.06 13.48 -28.68
C ASN A 1001 151.04 13.30 -27.50
N GLN A 1002 151.99 14.24 -27.28
CA GLN A 1002 152.89 14.19 -26.11
C GLN A 1002 152.23 14.73 -24.83
N LEU A 1003 151.27 15.65 -24.93
CA LEU A 1003 150.48 16.13 -23.79
C LEU A 1003 149.45 15.08 -23.32
N GLU A 1004 148.87 14.32 -24.25
CA GLU A 1004 147.96 13.20 -23.94
C GLU A 1004 148.61 12.10 -23.09
N ALA A 1005 149.92 11.85 -23.25
CA ALA A 1005 150.66 10.86 -22.47
C ALA A 1005 151.03 11.32 -21.03
N SER A 1006 150.57 12.50 -20.60
CA SER A 1006 150.82 13.08 -19.27
C SER A 1006 149.53 13.50 -18.54
N LEU A 1007 148.40 12.95 -19.00
CA LEU A 1007 147.03 13.21 -18.55
C LEU A 1007 146.30 11.91 -18.19
#